data_AF-A0A956P193-F1
#
_entry.id   AF-A0A956P193-F1
#
_cell.length_a   1.000
_cell.length_b   1.000
_cell.length_c   1.000
_cell.angle_alpha   90.00
_cell.angle_beta   90.00
_cell.angle_gamma   90.00
#
_symmetry.space_group_name_H-M   'P 1'
#
loop_
_entity.id
_entity.type
_entity.pdbx_description
1 polymer ?
#
loop_
_entity_poly.entity_id
_entity_poly.type
_entity_poly.pdbx_seq_one_letter_code
_entity_poly.pdbx_strand_id
1 'polypeptide(L)'
;MRRLPDGSWTYSPKDLIAWLEGDFAAWCEREAAEHRGTGGSGAPPREPDARDDEMELAVRYGLEHEQQHLDRLRQLHPTLTEIDPKAPNAAAVTREALRRGAPVVFQAVLESGRWMGIADFLHRVEHASGLGDWAYEPWDTKLARSAKPYFLLQLCAYAEMLEATQALRPDRLGFILGDGSESHFRTDDFWHYYRRLKRQFERFQAEWDPQAMPDPGADRGHGRWTAEAERILEARDDLSLVAGISRSMIVRLREAGVETVAALGALAPGHAIPGIAPASLARVREQAAMQLETRASGTIAWRRREPDPDDPRRGLALLPPPSPLDVYYDIEGFPYAPGGLEYLHGATTVEPDGSLAFHDWWAHDEPAEKRAFEQFIDWAWARWQEDPAMHIYHYAAYERTALSRLSTKYGTREWEVDQFLRHDVLVDLLTVVRQGFVIGTPSYSLKDIEHLYMPPRDAEVSSAGASVVEYQKWIDSGEPGDWQHSAILTGLRNYNRDDCDSTAQLAAWLRERQAEAGIAWIPLVEIADATITREPTEAETVATALLEEALALPDGSDERRRAQMLGWLLEFHRRDEKPMWWRYFERLMMEEQQLVDDLDCLGGLTRTDTPPRPIRKSTGLEYRFDPGQDTRLHVGSDCVVTT
;
A
#
# COMPACT_ATOMS: atom_id res chain seq x y z
N MET A 1 20.06 -16.29 -7.52
CA MET A 1 21.51 -16.61 -7.54
C MET A 1 21.74 -18.06 -7.93
N ARG A 2 22.91 -18.40 -8.46
CA ARG A 2 23.25 -19.76 -8.90
C ARG A 2 24.69 -20.13 -8.56
N ARG A 3 24.90 -21.34 -8.05
CA ARG A 3 26.22 -21.94 -7.89
C ARG A 3 26.68 -22.56 -9.20
N LEU A 4 27.89 -22.24 -9.64
CA LEU A 4 28.51 -22.82 -10.82
C LEU A 4 29.25 -24.12 -10.47
N PRO A 5 29.52 -25.01 -11.45
CA PRO A 5 30.21 -26.28 -11.20
C PRO A 5 31.61 -26.15 -10.60
N ASP A 6 32.28 -25.02 -10.83
CA ASP A 6 33.59 -24.69 -10.25
C ASP A 6 33.50 -24.17 -8.80
N GLY A 7 32.31 -24.15 -8.23
CA GLY A 7 32.03 -23.68 -6.87
C GLY A 7 31.88 -22.16 -6.76
N SER A 8 32.07 -21.41 -7.84
CA SER A 8 31.84 -19.97 -7.86
C SER A 8 30.34 -19.62 -7.98
N TRP A 9 30.01 -18.34 -7.84
CA TRP A 9 28.63 -17.86 -7.78
C TRP A 9 28.33 -16.85 -8.86
N THR A 10 27.12 -16.96 -9.41
CA THR A 10 26.50 -15.95 -10.27
C THR A 10 25.32 -15.30 -9.54
N TYR A 11 25.30 -13.98 -9.52
CA TYR A 11 24.25 -13.15 -8.93
C TYR A 11 23.44 -12.45 -10.01
N SER A 12 22.19 -12.18 -9.70
CA SER A 12 21.27 -11.42 -10.54
C SER A 12 20.88 -10.10 -9.88
N PRO A 13 20.42 -9.10 -10.65
CA PRO A 13 19.85 -7.88 -10.09
C PRO A 13 18.72 -8.15 -9.08
N LYS A 14 17.90 -9.21 -9.30
CA LYS A 14 16.86 -9.63 -8.35
C LYS A 14 17.42 -10.07 -7.00
N ASP A 15 18.60 -10.70 -6.97
CA ASP A 15 19.26 -11.07 -5.70
C ASP A 15 19.69 -9.83 -4.90
N LEU A 16 20.12 -8.77 -5.59
CA LEU A 16 20.46 -7.50 -4.96
C LEU A 16 19.23 -6.82 -4.37
N ILE A 17 18.10 -6.86 -5.08
CA ILE A 17 16.83 -6.28 -4.61
C ILE A 17 16.30 -7.07 -3.41
N ALA A 18 16.31 -8.41 -3.46
CA ALA A 18 15.93 -9.25 -2.33
C ALA A 18 16.74 -8.92 -1.07
N TRP A 19 18.05 -8.71 -1.21
CA TRP A 19 18.92 -8.30 -0.10
C TRP A 19 18.64 -6.86 0.40
N LEU A 20 18.24 -5.96 -0.49
CA LEU A 20 17.85 -4.60 -0.10
C LEU A 20 16.56 -4.59 0.74
N GLU A 21 15.65 -5.52 0.47
CA GLU A 21 14.40 -5.70 1.21
C GLU A 21 14.64 -6.36 2.58
N GLY A 22 15.57 -7.32 2.65
CA GLY A 22 15.94 -7.98 3.89
C GLY A 22 17.15 -8.90 3.75
N ASP A 23 18.02 -8.92 4.75
CA ASP A 23 19.20 -9.80 4.74
C ASP A 23 18.88 -11.24 5.12
N PHE A 24 17.83 -11.50 5.91
CA PHE A 24 17.34 -12.84 6.23
C PHE A 24 16.82 -13.53 4.97
N ALA A 25 15.97 -12.86 4.19
CA ALA A 25 15.45 -13.43 2.94
C ALA A 25 16.59 -13.77 1.96
N ALA A 26 17.56 -12.86 1.80
CA ALA A 26 18.74 -13.09 0.95
C ALA A 26 19.65 -14.20 1.48
N TRP A 27 19.72 -14.39 2.80
CA TRP A 27 20.44 -15.51 3.42
C TRP A 27 19.75 -16.84 3.12
N CYS A 28 18.41 -16.91 3.25
CA CYS A 28 17.63 -18.11 2.93
C CYS A 28 17.71 -18.46 1.45
N GLU A 29 17.70 -17.46 0.55
CA GLU A 29 17.94 -17.67 -0.88
C GLU A 29 19.28 -18.37 -1.15
N ARG A 30 20.32 -17.96 -0.40
CA ARG A 30 21.66 -18.55 -0.52
C ARG A 30 21.69 -19.97 0.04
N GLU A 31 21.09 -20.21 1.21
CA GLU A 31 20.99 -21.55 1.81
C GLU A 31 20.31 -22.53 0.85
N ALA A 32 19.12 -22.17 0.35
CA ALA A 32 18.38 -22.99 -0.61
C ALA A 32 19.18 -23.26 -1.89
N ALA A 33 19.97 -22.29 -2.36
CA ALA A 33 20.83 -22.45 -3.53
C ALA A 33 22.03 -23.38 -3.27
N GLU A 34 22.64 -23.35 -2.06
CA GLU A 34 23.70 -24.28 -1.67
C GLU A 34 23.19 -25.73 -1.66
N HIS A 35 22.02 -25.97 -1.07
CA HIS A 35 21.40 -27.31 -1.02
C HIS A 35 21.11 -27.89 -2.41
N ARG A 36 20.61 -27.07 -3.35
CA ARG A 36 20.43 -27.47 -4.75
C ARG A 36 21.75 -27.84 -5.43
N GLY A 37 22.84 -27.16 -5.08
CA GLY A 37 24.17 -27.37 -5.68
C GLY A 37 24.93 -28.59 -5.15
N THR A 38 24.65 -29.05 -3.92
CA THR A 38 25.36 -30.17 -3.28
C THR A 38 24.66 -31.52 -3.40
N GLY A 39 23.50 -31.59 -4.06
CA GLY A 39 22.73 -32.83 -4.20
C GLY A 39 22.05 -33.29 -2.91
N GLY A 40 21.77 -32.36 -1.98
CA GLY A 40 20.95 -32.63 -0.80
C GLY A 40 21.63 -33.39 0.35
N SER A 41 22.96 -33.38 0.46
CA SER A 41 23.62 -33.95 1.64
C SER A 41 23.48 -33.02 2.85
N GLY A 42 22.54 -33.31 3.76
CA GLY A 42 22.33 -32.53 4.99
C GLY A 42 20.90 -32.61 5.53
N ALA A 43 20.57 -31.74 6.49
CA ALA A 43 19.19 -31.48 6.88
C ALA A 43 18.38 -30.99 5.65
N PRO A 44 17.07 -31.27 5.58
CA PRO A 44 16.24 -30.74 4.50
C PRO A 44 16.38 -29.21 4.44
N PRO A 45 16.51 -28.62 3.24
CA PRO A 45 16.59 -27.17 3.10
C PRO A 45 15.30 -26.54 3.61
N ARG A 46 15.37 -25.27 4.01
CA ARG A 46 14.15 -24.48 4.19
C ARG A 46 13.44 -24.38 2.84
N GLU A 47 12.12 -24.50 2.87
CA GLU A 47 11.31 -24.36 1.68
C GLU A 47 10.77 -22.92 1.58
N PRO A 48 10.92 -22.27 0.42
CA PRO A 48 10.27 -20.99 0.21
C PRO A 48 8.76 -21.19 0.17
N ASP A 49 8.04 -20.15 0.55
CA ASP A 49 6.59 -20.07 0.43
C ASP A 49 6.17 -20.40 -1.00
N ALA A 50 5.12 -21.22 -1.13
CA ALA A 50 4.47 -21.42 -2.41
C ALA A 50 3.93 -20.07 -2.90
N ARG A 51 3.98 -19.84 -4.22
CA ARG A 51 3.28 -18.69 -4.77
C ARG A 51 1.79 -18.93 -4.61
N ASP A 52 1.12 -18.00 -3.97
CA ASP A 52 -0.33 -17.96 -3.95
C ASP A 52 -0.87 -17.49 -5.31
N ASP A 53 -2.19 -17.62 -5.47
CA ASP A 53 -2.88 -17.24 -6.70
C ASP A 53 -2.72 -15.73 -7.00
N GLU A 54 -2.56 -14.88 -5.99
CA GLU A 54 -2.38 -13.43 -6.15
C GLU A 54 -1.01 -13.11 -6.76
N MET A 55 0.05 -13.75 -6.27
CA MET A 55 1.41 -13.64 -6.82
C MET A 55 1.48 -14.17 -8.25
N GLU A 56 0.85 -15.30 -8.55
CA GLU A 56 0.77 -15.84 -9.92
C GLU A 56 0.03 -14.88 -10.85
N LEU A 57 -1.06 -14.26 -10.38
CA LEU A 57 -1.79 -13.25 -11.14
C LEU A 57 -0.95 -12.01 -11.44
N ALA A 58 -0.20 -11.51 -10.44
CA ALA A 58 0.72 -10.38 -10.62
C ALA A 58 1.80 -10.67 -11.67
N VAL A 59 2.37 -11.88 -11.65
CA VAL A 59 3.35 -12.33 -12.65
C VAL A 59 2.73 -12.36 -14.04
N ARG A 60 1.51 -12.90 -14.17
CA ARG A 60 0.81 -13.01 -15.45
C ARG A 60 0.59 -11.64 -16.09
N TYR A 61 0.02 -10.68 -15.35
CA TYR A 61 -0.19 -9.32 -15.85
C TYR A 61 1.12 -8.61 -16.19
N GLY A 62 2.19 -8.86 -15.42
CA GLY A 62 3.52 -8.33 -15.73
C GLY A 62 4.03 -8.80 -17.09
N LEU A 63 3.87 -10.10 -17.39
CA LEU A 63 4.24 -10.69 -18.68
C LEU A 63 3.36 -10.18 -19.83
N GLU A 64 2.05 -10.00 -19.59
CA GLU A 64 1.14 -9.44 -20.59
C GLU A 64 1.51 -8.00 -20.95
N HIS A 65 1.82 -7.16 -19.95
CA HIS A 65 2.29 -5.78 -20.17
C HIS A 65 3.59 -5.73 -20.97
N GLU A 66 4.55 -6.61 -20.63
CA GLU A 66 5.80 -6.77 -21.39
C GLU A 66 5.53 -7.16 -22.85
N GLN A 67 4.64 -8.13 -23.07
CA GLN A 67 4.27 -8.62 -24.39
C GLN A 67 3.55 -7.56 -25.23
N GLN A 68 2.63 -6.79 -24.65
CA GLN A 68 1.94 -5.69 -25.33
C GLN A 68 2.93 -4.60 -25.79
N HIS A 69 3.93 -4.28 -24.95
CA HIS A 69 4.98 -3.34 -25.33
C HIS A 69 5.87 -3.90 -26.45
N LEU A 70 6.25 -5.18 -26.37
CA LEU A 70 7.00 -5.85 -27.43
C LEU A 70 6.27 -5.82 -28.77
N ASP A 71 4.96 -6.06 -28.79
CA ASP A 71 4.17 -6.04 -30.03
C ASP A 71 4.11 -4.65 -30.66
N ARG A 72 4.06 -3.59 -29.85
CA ARG A 72 4.21 -2.21 -30.32
C ARG A 72 5.59 -1.98 -30.95
N LEU A 73 6.65 -2.44 -30.28
CA LEU A 73 8.02 -2.30 -30.80
C LEU A 73 8.28 -3.11 -32.07
N ARG A 74 7.66 -4.30 -32.23
CA ARG A 74 7.71 -5.07 -33.48
C ARG A 74 7.18 -4.28 -34.67
N GLN A 75 6.11 -3.49 -34.47
CA GLN A 75 5.53 -2.65 -35.52
C GLN A 75 6.44 -1.45 -35.86
N LEU A 76 7.06 -0.83 -34.86
CA LEU A 76 7.95 0.33 -35.03
C LEU A 76 9.34 -0.05 -35.56
N HIS A 77 9.84 -1.23 -35.17
CA HIS A 77 11.18 -1.70 -35.47
C HIS A 77 11.13 -3.13 -36.04
N PRO A 78 10.87 -3.31 -37.35
CA PRO A 78 10.79 -4.65 -37.95
C PRO A 78 12.08 -5.49 -37.88
N THR A 79 13.20 -4.87 -37.49
CA THR A 79 14.53 -5.52 -37.33
C THR A 79 14.94 -5.68 -35.87
N LEU A 80 14.00 -5.55 -34.92
CA LEU A 80 14.23 -5.88 -33.51
C LEU A 80 14.74 -7.34 -33.39
N THR A 81 15.57 -7.58 -32.38
CA THR A 81 16.08 -8.92 -32.08
C THR A 81 15.46 -9.43 -30.78
N GLU A 82 14.87 -10.61 -30.83
CA GLU A 82 14.36 -11.31 -29.65
C GLU A 82 15.33 -12.42 -29.24
N ILE A 83 15.64 -12.47 -27.95
CA ILE A 83 16.55 -13.47 -27.38
C ILE A 83 15.71 -14.46 -26.56
N ASP A 84 15.90 -15.76 -26.77
CA ASP A 84 15.42 -16.75 -25.80
C ASP A 84 16.42 -16.81 -24.64
N PRO A 85 16.07 -16.30 -23.44
CA PRO A 85 17.01 -16.27 -22.32
C PRO A 85 17.34 -17.67 -21.77
N LYS A 86 16.57 -18.70 -22.15
CA LYS A 86 16.83 -20.10 -21.77
C LYS A 86 17.84 -20.77 -22.69
N ALA A 87 18.15 -20.17 -23.84
CA ALA A 87 19.13 -20.71 -24.77
C ALA A 87 20.55 -20.72 -24.13
N PRO A 88 21.32 -21.82 -24.23
CA PRO A 88 22.65 -21.90 -23.62
C PRO A 88 23.65 -20.84 -24.12
N ASN A 89 23.42 -20.30 -25.32
CA ASN A 89 24.24 -19.26 -25.94
C ASN A 89 23.59 -17.87 -25.92
N ALA A 90 22.53 -17.66 -25.15
CA ALA A 90 21.75 -16.41 -25.14
C ALA A 90 22.62 -15.15 -25.00
N ALA A 91 23.56 -15.12 -24.04
CA ALA A 91 24.45 -13.97 -23.84
C ALA A 91 25.37 -13.71 -25.05
N ALA A 92 25.80 -14.76 -25.76
CA ALA A 92 26.58 -14.60 -26.99
C ALA A 92 25.72 -14.04 -28.13
N VAL A 93 24.47 -14.50 -28.25
CA VAL A 93 23.50 -13.97 -29.22
C VAL A 93 23.17 -12.51 -28.92
N THR A 94 22.98 -12.15 -27.65
CA THR A 94 22.80 -10.75 -27.22
C THR A 94 23.98 -9.88 -27.63
N ARG A 95 25.21 -10.25 -27.28
CA ARG A 95 26.42 -9.48 -27.66
C ARG A 95 26.53 -9.28 -29.17
N GLU A 96 26.17 -10.29 -29.94
CA GLU A 96 26.19 -10.22 -31.39
C GLU A 96 25.09 -9.30 -31.95
N ALA A 97 23.87 -9.32 -31.39
CA ALA A 97 22.81 -8.39 -31.76
C ALA A 97 23.22 -6.93 -31.50
N LEU A 98 23.88 -6.65 -30.37
CA LEU A 98 24.39 -5.32 -30.02
C LEU A 98 25.48 -4.84 -31.02
N ARG A 99 26.39 -5.73 -31.44
CA ARG A 99 27.42 -5.42 -32.45
C ARG A 99 26.86 -5.17 -33.84
N ARG A 100 25.71 -5.74 -34.18
CA ARG A 100 25.03 -5.49 -35.46
C ARG A 100 24.21 -4.20 -35.45
N GLY A 101 24.04 -3.58 -34.28
CA GLY A 101 23.25 -2.36 -34.14
C GLY A 101 21.75 -2.59 -34.29
N ALA A 102 21.24 -3.74 -33.83
CA ALA A 102 19.80 -4.00 -33.76
C ALA A 102 19.07 -2.85 -33.05
N PRO A 103 17.97 -2.31 -33.58
CA PRO A 103 17.31 -1.13 -33.02
C PRO A 103 16.82 -1.35 -31.58
N VAL A 104 16.28 -2.54 -31.32
CA VAL A 104 15.91 -3.00 -29.98
C VAL A 104 16.32 -4.47 -29.82
N VAL A 105 16.79 -4.83 -28.62
CA VAL A 105 17.01 -6.22 -28.22
C VAL A 105 16.08 -6.55 -27.05
N PHE A 106 15.19 -7.51 -27.24
CA PHE A 106 14.24 -7.99 -26.22
C PHE A 106 14.81 -9.22 -25.47
N GLN A 107 14.58 -9.28 -24.15
CA GLN A 107 15.06 -10.35 -23.26
C GLN A 107 16.59 -10.53 -23.30
N ALA A 108 17.31 -9.41 -23.33
CA ALA A 108 18.75 -9.38 -23.50
C ALA A 108 19.48 -9.98 -22.29
N VAL A 109 20.27 -11.04 -22.52
CA VAL A 109 21.08 -11.67 -21.47
C VAL A 109 22.43 -10.96 -21.38
N LEU A 110 22.64 -10.26 -20.27
CA LEU A 110 23.85 -9.48 -19.98
C LEU A 110 24.69 -10.20 -18.92
N GLU A 111 26.01 -10.13 -19.06
CA GLU A 111 26.98 -10.76 -18.14
C GLU A 111 28.15 -9.81 -17.88
N SER A 112 28.55 -9.68 -16.62
CA SER A 112 29.80 -9.01 -16.23
C SER A 112 30.35 -9.59 -14.94
N GLY A 113 31.53 -10.20 -15.00
CA GLY A 113 32.16 -10.85 -13.86
C GLY A 113 31.26 -11.95 -13.27
N ARG A 114 30.81 -11.76 -12.03
CA ARG A 114 29.90 -12.68 -11.30
C ARG A 114 28.43 -12.33 -11.48
N TRP A 115 28.10 -11.34 -12.30
CA TRP A 115 26.73 -10.87 -12.48
C TRP A 115 26.18 -11.32 -13.82
N MET A 116 24.94 -11.78 -13.79
CA MET A 116 24.15 -12.06 -14.98
C MET A 116 22.73 -11.58 -14.76
N GLY A 117 22.14 -10.97 -15.77
CA GLY A 117 20.76 -10.53 -15.71
C GLY A 117 20.10 -10.52 -17.08
N ILE A 118 18.77 -10.51 -17.06
CA ILE A 118 17.95 -10.48 -18.25
C ILE A 118 17.22 -9.15 -18.23
N ALA A 119 17.62 -8.24 -19.12
CA ALA A 119 16.93 -6.97 -19.29
C ALA A 119 15.75 -7.17 -20.24
N ASP A 120 14.57 -6.64 -19.90
CA ASP A 120 13.38 -6.75 -20.74
C ASP A 120 13.68 -6.17 -22.13
N PHE A 121 14.20 -4.93 -22.19
CA PHE A 121 14.56 -4.27 -23.45
C PHE A 121 15.91 -3.55 -23.38
N LEU A 122 16.65 -3.56 -24.48
CA LEU A 122 17.78 -2.67 -24.74
C LEU A 122 17.48 -1.82 -25.96
N HIS A 123 17.43 -0.50 -25.81
CA HIS A 123 17.18 0.43 -26.89
C HIS A 123 18.49 0.99 -27.43
N ARG A 124 18.66 0.96 -28.75
CA ARG A 124 19.81 1.59 -29.42
C ARG A 124 19.68 3.11 -29.37
N VAL A 125 20.79 3.79 -29.09
CA VAL A 125 20.95 5.23 -29.18
C VAL A 125 22.15 5.58 -30.07
N GLU A 126 22.03 6.66 -30.85
CA GLU A 126 23.12 7.13 -31.72
C GLU A 126 24.17 7.88 -30.89
N HIS A 127 25.06 7.11 -30.27
CA HIS A 127 26.18 7.60 -29.47
C HIS A 127 27.38 6.68 -29.67
N ALA A 128 28.54 7.23 -30.02
CA ALA A 128 29.75 6.44 -30.24
C ALA A 128 30.13 5.63 -28.99
N SER A 129 30.42 4.34 -29.16
CA SER A 129 30.80 3.40 -28.10
C SER A 129 31.77 2.34 -28.61
N GLY A 130 32.13 1.38 -27.77
CA GLY A 130 32.87 0.17 -28.15
C GLY A 130 32.14 -0.74 -29.15
N LEU A 131 30.87 -0.47 -29.46
CA LEU A 131 30.10 -1.18 -30.49
C LEU A 131 30.12 -0.51 -31.87
N GLY A 132 30.60 0.74 -31.97
CA GLY A 132 30.56 1.55 -33.19
C GLY A 132 29.98 2.94 -32.95
N ASP A 133 29.17 3.44 -33.89
CA ASP A 133 28.55 4.77 -33.83
C ASP A 133 27.28 4.82 -32.94
N TRP A 134 26.94 3.71 -32.29
CA TRP A 134 25.78 3.57 -31.41
C TRP A 134 26.13 2.95 -30.06
N ALA A 135 25.24 3.13 -29.10
CA ALA A 135 25.25 2.52 -27.78
C ALA A 135 23.84 1.99 -27.46
N TYR A 136 23.69 1.37 -26.30
CA TYR A 136 22.40 0.89 -25.81
C TYR A 136 22.11 1.40 -24.40
N GLU A 137 20.82 1.58 -24.12
CA GLU A 137 20.27 1.92 -22.81
C GLU A 137 19.32 0.80 -22.35
N PRO A 138 19.33 0.43 -21.05
CA PRO A 138 18.45 -0.60 -20.51
C PRO A 138 17.08 -0.07 -20.13
N TRP A 139 16.05 -0.87 -20.42
CA TRP A 139 14.65 -0.56 -20.20
C TRP A 139 13.93 -1.74 -19.55
N ASP A 140 13.05 -1.46 -18.59
CA ASP A 140 12.25 -2.44 -17.85
C ASP A 140 10.76 -2.12 -17.99
N THR A 141 9.93 -3.15 -18.05
CA THR A 141 8.48 -3.00 -17.97
C THR A 141 7.99 -3.17 -16.54
N LYS A 142 7.05 -2.31 -16.11
CA LYS A 142 6.49 -2.33 -14.75
C LYS A 142 5.00 -2.06 -14.79
N LEU A 143 4.23 -2.88 -14.07
CA LEU A 143 2.80 -2.63 -13.83
C LEU A 143 2.55 -1.38 -12.99
N ALA A 144 3.52 -0.98 -12.16
CA ALA A 144 3.42 0.24 -11.39
C ALA A 144 3.30 1.46 -12.31
N ARG A 145 2.45 2.42 -11.94
CA ARG A 145 2.26 3.70 -12.66
C ARG A 145 3.32 4.76 -12.32
N SER A 146 4.25 4.42 -11.45
CA SER A 146 5.39 5.26 -11.11
C SER A 146 6.60 4.39 -10.82
N ALA A 147 7.79 4.91 -11.14
CA ALA A 147 9.03 4.22 -10.86
C ALA A 147 9.31 4.23 -9.36
N LYS A 148 9.44 3.04 -8.75
CA LYS A 148 9.89 2.90 -7.37
C LYS A 148 11.43 2.94 -7.30
N PRO A 149 12.02 3.49 -6.22
CA PRO A 149 13.47 3.65 -6.11
C PRO A 149 14.30 2.37 -6.35
N TYR A 150 13.79 1.21 -5.93
CA TYR A 150 14.51 -0.06 -6.09
C TYR A 150 14.51 -0.59 -7.53
N PHE A 151 13.53 -0.22 -8.38
CA PHE A 151 13.56 -0.56 -9.81
C PHE A 151 14.77 0.07 -10.50
N LEU A 152 15.12 1.30 -10.13
CA LEU A 152 16.28 2.02 -10.68
C LEU A 152 17.60 1.30 -10.36
N LEU A 153 17.72 0.71 -9.18
CA LEU A 153 18.90 -0.05 -8.78
C LEU A 153 19.07 -1.32 -9.61
N GLN A 154 17.96 -1.97 -9.98
CA GLN A 154 17.97 -3.11 -10.89
C GLN A 154 18.49 -2.70 -12.28
N LEU A 155 17.99 -1.57 -12.82
CA LEU A 155 18.46 -1.04 -14.11
C LEU A 155 19.92 -0.57 -14.07
N CYS A 156 20.40 0.01 -12.96
CA CYS A 156 21.83 0.30 -12.79
C CYS A 156 22.69 -0.96 -12.93
N ALA A 157 22.20 -2.13 -12.47
CA ALA A 157 22.91 -3.38 -12.64
C ALA A 157 22.99 -3.83 -14.10
N TYR A 158 21.92 -3.67 -14.87
CA TYR A 158 21.98 -3.86 -16.32
C TYR A 158 22.92 -2.86 -16.98
N ALA A 159 22.91 -1.60 -16.56
CA ALA A 159 23.81 -0.57 -17.08
C ALA A 159 25.30 -0.88 -16.82
N GLU A 160 25.67 -1.43 -15.65
CA GLU A 160 27.05 -1.89 -15.37
C GLU A 160 27.45 -3.05 -16.28
N MET A 161 26.56 -4.03 -16.49
CA MET A 161 26.85 -5.18 -17.38
C MET A 161 26.94 -4.74 -18.85
N LEU A 162 26.16 -3.74 -19.24
CA LEU A 162 26.18 -3.16 -20.57
C LEU A 162 27.42 -2.29 -20.80
N GLU A 163 27.84 -1.50 -19.81
CA GLU A 163 29.09 -0.71 -19.81
C GLU A 163 30.30 -1.62 -20.10
N ALA A 164 30.34 -2.82 -19.52
CA ALA A 164 31.40 -3.80 -19.80
C ALA A 164 31.38 -4.33 -21.24
N THR A 165 30.22 -4.33 -21.91
CA THR A 165 30.05 -4.83 -23.29
C THR A 165 30.33 -3.74 -24.33
N GLN A 166 29.87 -2.51 -24.08
CA GLN A 166 29.94 -1.40 -25.04
C GLN A 166 30.99 -0.34 -24.67
N ALA A 167 31.78 -0.54 -23.62
CA ALA A 167 32.81 0.40 -23.14
C ALA A 167 32.31 1.84 -22.89
N LEU A 168 31.01 1.99 -22.64
CA LEU A 168 30.33 3.25 -22.37
C LEU A 168 29.17 2.99 -21.42
N ARG A 169 29.11 3.73 -20.32
CA ARG A 169 27.96 3.66 -19.41
C ARG A 169 26.72 4.25 -20.10
N PRO A 170 25.57 3.57 -20.03
CA PRO A 170 24.30 4.17 -20.43
C PRO A 170 24.02 5.47 -19.67
N ASP A 171 23.69 6.54 -20.39
CA ASP A 171 23.37 7.84 -19.77
C ASP A 171 22.01 7.80 -19.07
N ARG A 172 21.07 7.00 -19.59
CA ARG A 172 19.71 6.87 -19.08
C ARG A 172 19.31 5.44 -18.76
N LEU A 173 18.34 5.35 -17.85
CA LEU A 173 17.59 4.16 -17.48
C LEU A 173 16.12 4.41 -17.83
N GLY A 174 15.49 3.49 -18.54
CA GLY A 174 14.11 3.66 -19.01
C GLY A 174 13.11 2.71 -18.34
N PHE A 175 11.89 3.18 -18.12
CA PHE A 175 10.76 2.34 -17.72
C PHE A 175 9.59 2.51 -18.66
N ILE A 176 8.89 1.41 -18.89
CA ILE A 176 7.55 1.39 -19.47
C ILE A 176 6.57 1.07 -18.35
N LEU A 177 5.83 2.08 -17.91
CA LEU A 177 4.93 2.02 -16.76
C LEU A 177 3.58 1.38 -17.14
N GLY A 178 2.76 1.03 -16.13
CA GLY A 178 1.52 0.28 -16.34
C GLY A 178 0.43 1.03 -17.11
N ASP A 179 0.58 2.34 -17.31
CA ASP A 179 -0.25 3.17 -18.18
C ASP A 179 0.31 3.27 -19.62
N GLY A 180 1.39 2.55 -19.91
CA GLY A 180 2.11 2.59 -21.18
C GLY A 180 3.03 3.80 -21.35
N SER A 181 3.11 4.71 -20.37
CA SER A 181 4.00 5.86 -20.43
C SER A 181 5.46 5.45 -20.28
N GLU A 182 6.33 6.18 -20.98
CA GLU A 182 7.78 6.00 -20.91
C GLU A 182 8.39 7.02 -19.96
N SER A 183 9.15 6.55 -18.98
CA SER A 183 9.86 7.41 -18.03
C SER A 183 11.36 7.16 -18.10
N HIS A 184 12.14 8.24 -18.07
CA HIS A 184 13.60 8.17 -18.20
C HIS A 184 14.28 8.86 -17.03
N PHE A 185 15.37 8.27 -16.58
CA PHE A 185 16.14 8.73 -15.44
C PHE A 185 17.62 8.76 -15.78
N ARG A 186 18.38 9.75 -15.29
CA ARG A 186 19.82 9.80 -15.50
C ARG A 186 20.50 8.74 -14.64
N THR A 187 21.34 7.90 -15.24
CA THR A 187 22.01 6.80 -14.53
C THR A 187 22.86 7.31 -13.36
N ASP A 188 23.58 8.42 -13.55
CA ASP A 188 24.51 8.96 -12.56
C ASP A 188 23.82 9.46 -11.28
N ASP A 189 22.52 9.78 -11.31
CA ASP A 189 21.76 10.20 -10.13
C ASP A 189 21.63 9.05 -9.10
N PHE A 190 21.75 7.79 -9.53
CA PHE A 190 21.59 6.59 -8.70
C PHE A 190 22.89 5.77 -8.59
N TRP A 191 23.84 6.00 -9.50
CA TRP A 191 25.00 5.15 -9.71
C TRP A 191 25.87 4.95 -8.46
N HIS A 192 26.15 6.02 -7.73
CA HIS A 192 26.99 5.95 -6.52
C HIS A 192 26.34 5.12 -5.41
N TYR A 193 25.03 5.26 -5.24
CA TYR A 193 24.27 4.48 -4.26
C TYR A 193 24.21 3.01 -4.67
N TYR A 194 23.89 2.73 -5.94
CA TYR A 194 23.95 1.38 -6.52
C TYR A 194 25.31 0.70 -6.28
N ARG A 195 26.43 1.36 -6.63
CA ARG A 195 27.78 0.80 -6.43
C ARG A 195 28.13 0.53 -4.98
N ARG A 196 27.57 1.30 -4.04
CA ARG A 196 27.72 1.03 -2.61
C ARG A 196 26.93 -0.22 -2.23
N LEU A 197 25.65 -0.30 -2.60
CA LEU A 197 24.79 -1.44 -2.31
C LEU A 197 25.35 -2.74 -2.90
N LYS A 198 25.74 -2.74 -4.18
CA LYS A 198 26.35 -3.89 -4.85
C LYS A 198 27.57 -4.42 -4.10
N ARG A 199 28.48 -3.54 -3.66
CA ARG A 199 29.67 -3.94 -2.89
C ARG A 199 29.30 -4.52 -1.52
N GLN A 200 28.29 -3.97 -0.85
CA GLN A 200 27.80 -4.50 0.42
C GLN A 200 27.17 -5.89 0.23
N PHE A 201 26.36 -6.07 -0.81
CA PHE A 201 25.80 -7.36 -1.18
C PHE A 201 26.88 -8.39 -1.54
N GLU A 202 27.87 -8.02 -2.37
CA GLU A 202 28.97 -8.92 -2.73
C GLU A 202 29.78 -9.34 -1.50
N ARG A 203 29.97 -8.42 -0.55
CA ARG A 203 30.61 -8.71 0.74
C ARG A 203 29.75 -9.66 1.58
N PHE A 204 28.45 -9.38 1.72
CA PHE A 204 27.50 -10.26 2.41
C PHE A 204 27.53 -11.69 1.85
N GLN A 205 27.54 -11.84 0.52
CA GLN A 205 27.62 -13.15 -0.12
C GLN A 205 28.99 -13.84 0.02
N ALA A 206 30.07 -13.08 0.16
CA ALA A 206 31.42 -13.60 0.39
C ALA A 206 31.64 -14.03 1.84
N GLU A 207 31.00 -13.34 2.79
CA GLU A 207 31.04 -13.60 4.23
C GLU A 207 29.88 -14.49 4.70
N TRP A 208 29.06 -15.03 3.78
CA TRP A 208 27.89 -15.84 4.10
C TRP A 208 28.28 -17.10 4.88
N ASP A 209 27.57 -17.37 5.98
CA ASP A 209 27.77 -18.51 6.86
C ASP A 209 26.43 -19.17 7.19
N PRO A 210 26.27 -20.50 6.96
CA PRO A 210 25.05 -21.23 7.30
C PRO A 210 24.72 -21.27 8.80
N GLN A 211 25.64 -20.87 9.68
CA GLN A 211 25.43 -20.77 11.12
C GLN A 211 25.14 -19.34 11.59
N ALA A 212 25.33 -18.33 10.73
CA ALA A 212 25.12 -16.92 11.05
C ALA A 212 23.89 -16.36 10.32
N MET A 213 22.73 -16.95 10.61
CA MET A 213 21.44 -16.50 10.06
C MET A 213 21.12 -15.08 10.57
N PRO A 214 20.82 -14.11 9.68
CA PRO A 214 20.36 -12.80 10.08
C PRO A 214 19.04 -12.85 10.86
N ASP A 215 18.75 -11.80 11.62
CA ASP A 215 17.54 -11.74 12.44
C ASP A 215 16.33 -11.34 11.58
N PRO A 216 15.33 -12.22 11.35
CA PRO A 216 14.15 -11.85 10.57
C PRO A 216 13.36 -10.69 11.19
N GLY A 217 13.47 -10.45 12.50
CA GLY A 217 12.83 -9.31 13.17
C GLY A 217 13.46 -7.96 12.82
N ALA A 218 14.65 -7.97 12.19
CA ALA A 218 15.35 -6.80 11.70
C ALA A 218 15.12 -6.54 10.20
N ASP A 219 14.30 -7.32 9.50
CA ASP A 219 14.04 -7.10 8.08
C ASP A 219 12.83 -6.20 7.82
N ARG A 220 12.74 -5.63 6.61
CA ARG A 220 11.56 -4.84 6.20
C ARG A 220 10.50 -5.72 5.53
N GLY A 221 10.91 -6.87 5.02
CA GLY A 221 10.06 -7.90 4.47
C GLY A 221 10.87 -9.18 4.29
N HIS A 222 10.17 -10.31 4.22
CA HIS A 222 10.80 -11.63 4.16
C HIS A 222 10.74 -12.25 2.76
N GLY A 223 10.21 -11.53 1.77
CA GLY A 223 10.01 -12.04 0.41
C GLY A 223 9.17 -13.31 0.44
N ARG A 224 9.67 -14.38 -0.20
CA ARG A 224 9.04 -15.72 -0.19
C ARG A 224 9.45 -16.60 1.00
N TRP A 225 9.89 -15.99 2.10
CA TRP A 225 10.33 -16.69 3.31
C TRP A 225 9.54 -16.21 4.54
N THR A 226 8.30 -15.75 4.32
CA THR A 226 7.44 -15.17 5.35
C THR A 226 7.03 -16.25 6.35
N ALA A 227 6.60 -17.44 5.90
CA ALA A 227 6.19 -18.51 6.82
C ALA A 227 7.36 -18.98 7.70
N GLU A 228 8.57 -19.07 7.15
CA GLU A 228 9.76 -19.43 7.94
C GLU A 228 10.17 -18.31 8.91
N ALA A 229 10.08 -17.04 8.49
CA ALA A 229 10.31 -15.90 9.37
C ALA A 229 9.32 -15.88 10.55
N GLU A 230 8.02 -16.02 10.26
CA GLU A 230 6.95 -16.10 11.27
C GLU A 230 7.22 -17.23 12.26
N ARG A 231 7.53 -18.44 11.76
CA ARG A 231 7.87 -19.59 12.60
C ARG A 231 9.06 -19.30 13.54
N ILE A 232 10.09 -18.61 13.06
CA ILE A 232 11.25 -18.22 13.87
C ILE A 232 10.86 -17.18 14.92
N LEU A 233 10.10 -16.15 14.53
CA LEU A 233 9.68 -15.05 15.39
C LEU A 233 8.76 -15.54 16.51
N GLU A 234 7.79 -16.40 16.19
CA GLU A 234 6.90 -17.07 17.15
C GLU A 234 7.69 -17.92 18.15
N ALA A 235 8.62 -18.75 17.66
CA ALA A 235 9.43 -19.60 18.52
C ALA A 235 10.32 -18.80 19.48
N ARG A 236 10.68 -17.56 19.13
CA ARG A 236 11.47 -16.64 19.96
C ARG A 236 10.64 -15.76 20.88
N ASP A 237 9.31 -15.77 20.72
CA ASP A 237 8.43 -14.78 21.34
C ASP A 237 8.88 -13.34 21.00
N ASP A 238 9.21 -13.09 19.73
CA ASP A 238 9.83 -11.83 19.30
C ASP A 238 8.89 -10.62 19.47
N LEU A 239 9.47 -9.47 19.81
CA LEU A 239 8.75 -8.21 19.96
C LEU A 239 7.97 -7.80 18.70
N SER A 240 8.42 -8.18 17.49
CA SER A 240 7.70 -7.87 16.25
C SER A 240 6.29 -8.46 16.18
N LEU A 241 5.96 -9.44 17.04
CA LEU A 241 4.63 -10.03 17.14
C LEU A 241 3.64 -9.12 17.89
N VAL A 242 4.10 -8.04 18.54
CA VAL A 242 3.21 -7.11 19.26
C VAL A 242 2.51 -6.20 18.25
N ALA A 243 1.18 -6.23 18.23
CA ALA A 243 0.41 -5.44 17.27
C ALA A 243 0.73 -3.93 17.40
N GLY A 244 1.01 -3.28 16.27
CA GLY A 244 1.28 -1.85 16.22
C GLY A 244 2.61 -1.40 16.83
N ILE A 245 3.52 -2.31 17.21
CA ILE A 245 4.87 -1.93 17.63
C ILE A 245 5.69 -1.47 16.42
N SER A 246 6.40 -0.35 16.56
CA SER A 246 7.29 0.12 15.50
C SER A 246 8.67 -0.52 15.62
N ARG A 247 9.38 -0.65 14.49
CA ARG A 247 10.75 -1.16 14.47
C ARG A 247 11.71 -0.31 15.31
N SER A 248 11.52 1.01 15.33
CA SER A 248 12.33 1.91 16.17
C SER A 248 12.13 1.63 17.66
N MET A 249 10.91 1.26 18.09
CA MET A 249 10.64 0.82 19.45
C MET A 249 11.27 -0.54 19.76
N ILE A 250 11.20 -1.52 18.85
CA ILE A 250 11.85 -2.82 19.02
C ILE A 250 13.35 -2.66 19.30
N VAL A 251 14.05 -1.82 18.52
CA VAL A 251 15.48 -1.56 18.72
C VAL A 251 15.75 -0.99 20.11
N ARG A 252 15.01 0.05 20.52
CA ARG A 252 15.17 0.69 21.85
C ARG A 252 14.83 -0.25 23.01
N LEU A 253 13.82 -1.13 22.84
CA LEU A 253 13.45 -2.15 23.81
C LEU A 253 14.58 -3.18 24.01
N ARG A 254 15.14 -3.69 22.90
CA ARG A 254 16.27 -4.62 22.93
C ARG A 254 17.52 -4.00 23.54
N GLU A 255 17.82 -2.73 23.24
CA GLU A 255 18.92 -1.97 23.88
C GLU A 255 18.72 -1.82 25.40
N ALA A 256 17.47 -1.78 25.87
CA ALA A 256 17.11 -1.76 27.28
C ALA A 256 17.01 -3.16 27.92
N GLY A 257 17.33 -4.24 27.19
CA GLY A 257 17.29 -5.62 27.67
C GLY A 257 15.91 -6.27 27.68
N VAL A 258 14.93 -5.67 27.01
CA VAL A 258 13.59 -6.26 26.80
C VAL A 258 13.57 -6.94 25.45
N GLU A 259 13.62 -8.27 25.44
CA GLU A 259 13.82 -9.04 24.19
C GLU A 259 12.56 -9.75 23.67
N THR A 260 11.56 -9.99 24.52
CA THR A 260 10.39 -10.81 24.17
C THR A 260 9.06 -10.13 24.47
N VAL A 261 7.98 -10.60 23.83
CA VAL A 261 6.61 -10.17 24.15
C VAL A 261 6.30 -10.39 25.63
N ALA A 262 6.66 -11.55 26.17
CA ALA A 262 6.53 -11.87 27.59
C ALA A 262 7.26 -10.86 28.49
N ALA A 263 8.51 -10.50 28.16
CA ALA A 263 9.28 -9.53 28.92
C ALA A 263 8.66 -8.13 28.85
N LEU A 264 8.21 -7.71 27.66
CA LEU A 264 7.53 -6.43 27.46
C LEU A 264 6.22 -6.39 28.27
N GLY A 265 5.36 -7.39 28.16
CA GLY A 265 4.10 -7.45 28.90
C GLY A 265 4.28 -7.45 30.43
N ALA A 266 5.41 -7.99 30.91
CA ALA A 266 5.76 -8.05 32.34
C ALA A 266 6.44 -6.77 32.89
N LEU A 267 6.74 -5.77 32.06
CA LEU A 267 7.33 -4.52 32.54
C LEU A 267 6.44 -3.85 33.60
N ALA A 268 7.07 -3.34 34.65
CA ALA A 268 6.37 -2.57 35.67
C ALA A 268 5.78 -1.29 35.06
N PRO A 269 4.55 -0.89 35.45
CA PRO A 269 4.00 0.42 35.07
C PRO A 269 4.95 1.56 35.43
N GLY A 270 5.14 2.51 34.52
CA GLY A 270 6.05 3.64 34.71
C GLY A 270 7.54 3.34 34.50
N HIS A 271 7.91 2.11 34.13
CA HIS A 271 9.26 1.82 33.66
C HIS A 271 9.58 2.70 32.44
N ALA A 272 10.72 3.39 32.46
CA ALA A 272 11.11 4.30 31.39
C ALA A 272 12.19 3.66 30.52
N ILE A 273 12.00 3.71 29.20
CA ILE A 273 13.00 3.29 28.22
C ILE A 273 13.48 4.53 27.47
N PRO A 274 14.79 4.87 27.51
CA PRO A 274 15.33 6.01 26.79
C PRO A 274 14.91 6.04 25.32
N GLY A 275 14.46 7.21 24.85
CA GLY A 275 13.99 7.40 23.48
C GLY A 275 12.55 6.95 23.22
N ILE A 276 11.90 6.18 24.10
CA ILE A 276 10.49 5.84 23.93
C ILE A 276 9.65 6.77 24.81
N ALA A 277 8.65 7.44 24.22
CA ALA A 277 7.70 8.24 24.97
C ALA A 277 6.96 7.36 26.00
N PRO A 278 6.77 7.81 27.26
CA PRO A 278 6.12 7.01 28.29
C PRO A 278 4.74 6.47 27.89
N ALA A 279 3.95 7.30 27.17
CA ALA A 279 2.64 6.90 26.66
C ALA A 279 2.76 5.76 25.62
N SER A 280 3.64 5.90 24.63
CA SER A 280 3.89 4.86 23.62
C SER A 280 4.36 3.55 24.24
N LEU A 281 5.29 3.59 25.21
CA LEU A 281 5.74 2.40 25.92
C LEU A 281 4.61 1.74 26.70
N ALA A 282 3.78 2.53 27.39
CA ALA A 282 2.62 2.01 28.12
C ALA A 282 1.64 1.30 27.17
N ARG A 283 1.41 1.85 25.97
CA ARG A 283 0.52 1.25 24.95
C ARG A 283 1.02 -0.11 24.47
N VAL A 284 2.29 -0.22 24.05
CA VAL A 284 2.82 -1.51 23.55
C VAL A 284 2.99 -2.55 24.66
N ARG A 285 3.26 -2.10 25.89
CA ARG A 285 3.28 -2.96 27.09
C ARG A 285 1.90 -3.57 27.34
N GLU A 286 0.86 -2.73 27.30
CA GLU A 286 -0.52 -3.19 27.47
C GLU A 286 -0.95 -4.13 26.34
N GLN A 287 -0.58 -3.81 25.10
CA GLN A 287 -0.82 -4.65 23.94
C GLN A 287 -0.16 -6.03 24.07
N ALA A 288 1.12 -6.08 24.44
CA ALA A 288 1.85 -7.31 24.69
C ALA A 288 1.19 -8.14 25.81
N ALA A 289 0.81 -7.50 26.92
CA ALA A 289 0.09 -8.17 28.01
C ALA A 289 -1.25 -8.76 27.55
N MET A 290 -2.01 -8.04 26.72
CA MET A 290 -3.29 -8.50 26.19
C MET A 290 -3.13 -9.71 25.26
N GLN A 291 -2.14 -9.68 24.37
CA GLN A 291 -1.84 -10.81 23.49
C GLN A 291 -1.42 -12.06 24.27
N LEU A 292 -0.66 -11.90 25.35
CA LEU A 292 -0.29 -13.02 26.24
C LEU A 292 -1.51 -13.59 26.97
N GLU A 293 -2.45 -12.74 27.39
CA GLU A 293 -3.71 -13.18 28.00
C GLU A 293 -4.58 -13.98 27.03
N THR A 294 -4.69 -13.53 25.77
CA THR A 294 -5.35 -14.30 24.71
C THR A 294 -4.68 -15.65 24.50
N ARG A 295 -3.35 -15.69 24.36
CA ARG A 295 -2.59 -16.94 24.17
C ARG A 295 -2.80 -17.91 25.34
N ALA A 296 -2.85 -17.41 26.57
CA ALA A 296 -3.00 -18.23 27.76
C ALA A 296 -4.43 -18.78 27.94
N SER A 297 -5.44 -17.99 27.60
CA SER A 297 -6.85 -18.37 27.78
C SER A 297 -7.43 -19.14 26.59
N GLY A 298 -6.89 -18.96 25.38
CA GLY A 298 -7.47 -19.46 24.13
C GLY A 298 -8.72 -18.69 23.69
N THR A 299 -9.07 -17.62 24.39
CA THR A 299 -10.17 -16.70 24.06
C THR A 299 -9.61 -15.30 23.85
N ILE A 300 -10.16 -14.52 22.91
CA ILE A 300 -9.64 -13.18 22.65
C ILE A 300 -9.88 -12.28 23.86
N ALA A 301 -8.79 -11.95 24.56
CA ALA A 301 -8.79 -10.97 25.62
C ALA A 301 -8.83 -9.56 25.04
N TRP A 302 -9.59 -8.68 25.68
CA TRP A 302 -9.64 -7.28 25.29
C TRP A 302 -9.93 -6.39 26.50
N ARG A 303 -9.57 -5.11 26.39
CA ARG A 303 -9.87 -4.08 27.38
C ARG A 303 -10.22 -2.77 26.68
N ARG A 304 -11.23 -2.08 27.20
CA ARG A 304 -11.57 -0.71 26.79
C ARG A 304 -10.53 0.27 27.34
N ARG A 305 -10.11 1.21 26.51
CA ARG A 305 -9.31 2.38 26.90
C ARG A 305 -10.26 3.47 27.43
N GLU A 306 -9.94 4.04 28.57
CA GLU A 306 -10.69 5.18 29.09
C GLU A 306 -10.35 6.45 28.31
N PRO A 307 -11.31 7.38 28.10
CA PRO A 307 -11.04 8.65 27.43
C PRO A 307 -9.92 9.42 28.13
N ASP A 308 -8.99 9.94 27.34
CA ASP A 308 -7.94 10.82 27.85
C ASP A 308 -8.54 12.22 28.11
N PRO A 309 -8.49 12.77 29.33
CA PRO A 309 -9.00 14.11 29.60
C PRO A 309 -8.30 15.20 28.79
N ASP A 310 -7.04 14.99 28.40
CA ASP A 310 -6.26 15.93 27.60
C ASP A 310 -6.52 15.76 26.09
N ASP A 311 -7.07 14.62 25.67
CA ASP A 311 -7.48 14.33 24.29
C ASP A 311 -8.79 13.51 24.26
N PRO A 312 -9.94 14.16 24.57
CA PRO A 312 -11.19 13.45 24.81
C PRO A 312 -11.85 12.93 23.53
N ARG A 313 -11.49 13.45 22.34
CA ARG A 313 -12.05 13.04 21.04
C ARG A 313 -11.26 11.86 20.47
N ARG A 314 -11.28 10.73 21.17
CA ARG A 314 -10.62 9.48 20.73
C ARG A 314 -11.46 8.24 21.01
N GLY A 315 -11.16 7.18 20.26
CA GLY A 315 -11.77 5.86 20.47
C GLY A 315 -13.28 5.94 20.39
N LEU A 316 -13.97 5.46 21.43
CA LEU A 316 -15.43 5.46 21.49
C LEU A 316 -16.06 6.85 21.46
N ALA A 317 -15.34 7.94 21.76
CA ALA A 317 -15.87 9.29 21.63
C ALA A 317 -15.99 9.76 20.18
N LEU A 318 -15.36 9.04 19.23
CA LEU A 318 -15.49 9.30 17.79
C LEU A 318 -16.80 8.74 17.21
N LEU A 319 -17.47 7.84 17.92
CA LEU A 319 -18.64 7.13 17.41
C LEU A 319 -19.91 7.99 17.58
N PRO A 320 -20.57 8.43 16.50
CA PRO A 320 -21.74 9.27 16.58
C PRO A 320 -23.00 8.51 17.03
N PRO A 321 -24.04 9.24 17.49
CA PRO A 321 -25.35 8.66 17.77
C PRO A 321 -25.90 7.93 16.53
N PRO A 322 -26.66 6.83 16.72
CA PRO A 322 -27.25 6.11 15.59
C PRO A 322 -28.30 6.95 14.86
N SER A 323 -28.26 6.91 13.54
CA SER A 323 -29.35 7.34 12.67
C SER A 323 -30.05 6.13 12.03
N PRO A 324 -31.38 6.15 11.85
CA PRO A 324 -32.07 5.14 11.05
C PRO A 324 -31.61 5.07 9.59
N LEU A 325 -30.91 6.10 9.09
CA LEU A 325 -30.41 6.16 7.72
C LEU A 325 -28.92 5.84 7.59
N ASP A 326 -28.25 5.45 8.68
CA ASP A 326 -26.86 5.02 8.69
C ASP A 326 -26.56 3.94 7.64
N VAL A 327 -25.36 4.00 7.07
CA VAL A 327 -24.87 3.11 6.01
C VAL A 327 -23.56 2.46 6.44
N TYR A 328 -23.41 1.16 6.17
CA TYR A 328 -22.19 0.41 6.41
C TYR A 328 -21.62 -0.02 5.07
N TYR A 329 -20.44 0.49 4.72
CA TYR A 329 -19.94 0.56 3.36
C TYR A 329 -18.61 -0.18 3.20
N ASP A 330 -18.51 -0.91 2.08
CA ASP A 330 -17.29 -1.57 1.62
C ASP A 330 -17.18 -1.48 0.09
N ILE A 331 -15.96 -1.54 -0.45
CA ILE A 331 -15.71 -1.41 -1.89
C ILE A 331 -14.64 -2.39 -2.37
N GLU A 332 -14.91 -3.04 -3.50
CA GLU A 332 -13.98 -3.99 -4.10
C GLU A 332 -13.38 -3.47 -5.40
N GLY A 333 -12.07 -3.72 -5.56
CA GLY A 333 -11.28 -3.21 -6.66
C GLY A 333 -10.50 -4.27 -7.41
N PHE A 334 -10.27 -4.02 -8.70
CA PHE A 334 -9.43 -4.81 -9.59
C PHE A 334 -8.29 -3.94 -10.14
N PRO A 335 -7.08 -3.99 -9.54
CA PRO A 335 -5.99 -3.06 -9.85
C PRO A 335 -5.35 -3.27 -11.24
N TYR A 336 -5.53 -4.46 -11.84
CA TYR A 336 -4.94 -4.80 -13.14
C TYR A 336 -5.75 -4.30 -14.34
N ALA A 337 -6.96 -3.78 -14.13
CA ALA A 337 -7.67 -3.04 -15.17
C ALA A 337 -6.88 -1.76 -15.56
N PRO A 338 -6.92 -1.33 -16.84
CA PRO A 338 -6.36 -0.04 -17.24
C PRO A 338 -6.95 1.09 -16.39
N GLY A 339 -6.11 1.89 -15.73
CA GLY A 339 -6.58 2.95 -14.82
C GLY A 339 -7.11 2.45 -13.46
N GLY A 340 -7.23 1.14 -13.26
CA GLY A 340 -7.78 0.49 -12.07
C GLY A 340 -9.31 0.61 -12.07
N LEU A 341 -9.98 -0.43 -11.61
CA LEU A 341 -11.45 -0.54 -11.63
C LEU A 341 -11.95 -0.85 -10.23
N GLU A 342 -12.79 0.00 -9.64
CA GLU A 342 -13.65 -0.42 -8.52
C GLU A 342 -14.89 -1.10 -9.11
N TYR A 343 -15.01 -2.41 -8.92
CA TYR A 343 -16.03 -3.21 -9.61
C TYR A 343 -17.31 -3.42 -8.80
N LEU A 344 -17.27 -3.20 -7.49
CA LEU A 344 -18.43 -3.36 -6.61
C LEU A 344 -18.39 -2.34 -5.47
N HIS A 345 -19.43 -1.50 -5.40
CA HIS A 345 -19.77 -0.75 -4.20
C HIS A 345 -20.82 -1.55 -3.43
N GLY A 346 -20.56 -1.86 -2.16
CA GLY A 346 -21.50 -2.53 -1.26
C GLY A 346 -21.94 -1.62 -0.13
N ALA A 347 -23.23 -1.66 0.22
CA ALA A 347 -23.76 -0.90 1.34
C ALA A 347 -24.84 -1.69 2.08
N THR A 348 -24.66 -1.89 3.38
CA THR A 348 -25.71 -2.42 4.26
C THR A 348 -26.41 -1.28 5.00
N THR A 349 -27.73 -1.37 5.08
CA THR A 349 -28.59 -0.53 5.93
C THR A 349 -29.35 -1.38 6.93
N VAL A 350 -29.68 -0.81 8.08
CA VAL A 350 -30.50 -1.48 9.10
C VAL A 350 -31.95 -1.05 8.92
N GLU A 351 -32.83 -1.98 8.58
CA GLU A 351 -34.25 -1.74 8.41
C GLU A 351 -34.94 -1.51 9.77
N PRO A 352 -36.15 -0.92 9.81
CA PRO A 352 -36.87 -0.64 11.07
C PRO A 352 -37.17 -1.89 11.92
N ASP A 353 -37.19 -3.08 11.32
CA ASP A 353 -37.37 -4.36 12.02
C ASP A 353 -36.04 -4.96 12.54
N GLY A 354 -34.92 -4.27 12.32
CA GLY A 354 -33.57 -4.69 12.69
C GLY A 354 -32.90 -5.62 11.68
N SER A 355 -33.56 -5.97 10.57
CA SER A 355 -32.95 -6.77 9.51
C SER A 355 -31.93 -5.95 8.71
N LEU A 356 -30.90 -6.64 8.21
CA LEU A 356 -29.89 -6.03 7.35
C LEU A 356 -30.33 -6.12 5.89
N ALA A 357 -30.36 -4.97 5.22
CA ALA A 357 -30.62 -4.85 3.79
C ALA A 357 -29.35 -4.42 3.07
N PHE A 358 -28.86 -5.29 2.17
CA PHE A 358 -27.65 -5.05 1.38
C PHE A 358 -27.99 -4.52 -0.02
N HIS A 359 -27.29 -3.46 -0.42
CA HIS A 359 -27.38 -2.76 -1.69
C HIS A 359 -26.04 -2.84 -2.41
N ASP A 360 -26.08 -3.05 -3.72
CA ASP A 360 -24.87 -3.21 -4.54
C ASP A 360 -24.92 -2.46 -5.87
N TRP A 361 -23.79 -1.88 -6.26
CA TRP A 361 -23.60 -1.24 -7.56
C TRP A 361 -22.37 -1.82 -8.27
N TRP A 362 -22.60 -2.46 -9.41
CA TRP A 362 -21.59 -3.19 -10.17
C TRP A 362 -21.01 -2.39 -11.33
N ALA A 363 -19.73 -2.63 -11.60
CA ALA A 363 -19.01 -2.11 -12.74
C ALA A 363 -18.02 -3.12 -13.31
N HIS A 364 -18.04 -3.32 -14.63
CA HIS A 364 -17.10 -4.20 -15.34
C HIS A 364 -16.28 -3.47 -16.41
N ASP A 365 -16.51 -2.16 -16.54
CA ASP A 365 -15.78 -1.26 -17.43
C ASP A 365 -15.77 0.16 -16.84
N GLU A 366 -14.94 1.02 -17.40
CA GLU A 366 -14.76 2.39 -16.90
C GLU A 366 -16.05 3.25 -16.97
N PRO A 367 -16.88 3.19 -18.03
CA PRO A 367 -18.19 3.85 -18.02
C PRO A 367 -19.13 3.34 -16.93
N ALA A 368 -19.14 2.04 -16.64
CA ALA A 368 -19.92 1.45 -15.58
C ALA A 368 -19.40 1.84 -14.18
N GLU A 369 -18.08 1.94 -14.00
CA GLU A 369 -17.45 2.40 -12.74
C GLU A 369 -17.89 3.82 -12.42
N LYS A 370 -17.91 4.73 -13.42
CA LYS A 370 -18.49 6.07 -13.25
C LYS A 370 -19.94 6.00 -12.80
N ARG A 371 -20.78 5.19 -13.46
CA ARG A 371 -22.21 5.08 -13.13
C ARG A 371 -22.45 4.49 -11.75
N ALA A 372 -21.73 3.43 -11.37
CA ALA A 372 -21.84 2.79 -10.07
C ALA A 372 -21.46 3.77 -8.95
N PHE A 373 -20.34 4.49 -9.13
CA PHE A 373 -19.93 5.56 -8.24
C PHE A 373 -21.00 6.66 -8.10
N GLU A 374 -21.52 7.19 -9.21
CA GLU A 374 -22.55 8.23 -9.20
C GLU A 374 -23.83 7.74 -8.50
N GLN A 375 -24.28 6.52 -8.78
CA GLN A 375 -25.47 5.93 -8.18
C GLN A 375 -25.31 5.73 -6.68
N PHE A 376 -24.16 5.24 -6.22
CA PHE A 376 -23.87 5.11 -4.79
C PHE A 376 -23.88 6.47 -4.09
N ILE A 377 -23.16 7.46 -4.63
CA ILE A 377 -23.09 8.80 -4.03
C ILE A 377 -24.45 9.48 -4.04
N ASP A 378 -25.21 9.40 -5.14
CA ASP A 378 -26.56 9.98 -5.21
C ASP A 378 -27.50 9.35 -4.17
N TRP A 379 -27.41 8.03 -3.99
CA TRP A 379 -28.20 7.31 -2.99
C TRP A 379 -27.80 7.71 -1.56
N ALA A 380 -26.50 7.74 -1.24
CA ALA A 380 -26.01 8.13 0.07
C ALA A 380 -26.30 9.60 0.38
N TRP A 381 -26.17 10.47 -0.63
CA TRP A 381 -26.45 11.90 -0.52
C TRP A 381 -27.93 12.17 -0.22
N ALA A 382 -28.84 11.48 -0.91
CA ALA A 382 -30.27 11.59 -0.63
C ALA A 382 -30.62 11.21 0.83
N ARG A 383 -29.98 10.17 1.36
CA ARG A 383 -30.15 9.76 2.77
C ARG A 383 -29.63 10.82 3.74
N TRP A 384 -28.44 11.36 3.47
CA TRP A 384 -27.86 12.40 4.32
C TRP A 384 -28.67 13.71 4.28
N GLN A 385 -29.30 14.03 3.14
CA GLN A 385 -30.23 15.16 3.06
C GLN A 385 -31.54 14.94 3.84
N GLU A 386 -31.99 13.69 3.97
CA GLU A 386 -33.16 13.33 4.75
C GLU A 386 -32.88 13.37 6.25
N ASP A 387 -31.72 12.87 6.68
CA ASP A 387 -31.23 12.96 8.06
C ASP A 387 -29.74 13.33 8.10
N PRO A 388 -29.39 14.61 8.32
CA PRO A 388 -28.00 15.05 8.42
C PRO A 388 -27.20 14.46 9.61
N ALA A 389 -27.87 13.75 10.53
CA ALA A 389 -27.19 12.99 11.58
C ALA A 389 -26.73 11.60 11.10
N MET A 390 -27.08 11.19 9.87
CA MET A 390 -26.64 9.96 9.23
C MET A 390 -25.14 9.96 8.98
N HIS A 391 -24.52 8.80 9.21
CA HIS A 391 -23.12 8.56 8.89
C HIS A 391 -22.95 7.33 7.98
N ILE A 392 -21.83 7.30 7.27
CA ILE A 392 -21.36 6.18 6.45
C ILE A 392 -20.16 5.57 7.19
N TYR A 393 -20.33 4.38 7.75
CA TYR A 393 -19.31 3.65 8.47
C TYR A 393 -18.54 2.75 7.50
N HIS A 394 -17.22 2.74 7.64
CA HIS A 394 -16.33 1.89 6.85
C HIS A 394 -15.17 1.40 7.73
N TYR A 395 -14.35 0.49 7.20
CA TYR A 395 -13.26 -0.12 7.97
C TYR A 395 -11.90 0.10 7.31
N ALA A 396 -11.13 1.06 7.86
CA ALA A 396 -9.85 1.56 7.35
C ALA A 396 -9.96 2.66 6.29
N ALA A 397 -8.83 3.12 5.76
CA ALA A 397 -8.77 4.36 4.96
C ALA A 397 -9.07 4.18 3.46
N TYR A 398 -9.23 2.94 2.98
CA TYR A 398 -9.30 2.64 1.55
C TYR A 398 -10.56 3.23 0.93
N GLU A 399 -11.73 3.04 1.54
CA GLU A 399 -13.03 3.48 1.05
C GLU A 399 -13.05 4.99 0.82
N ARG A 400 -12.61 5.75 1.84
CA ARG A 400 -12.50 7.21 1.76
C ARG A 400 -11.57 7.65 0.63
N THR A 401 -10.45 6.95 0.46
CA THR A 401 -9.47 7.23 -0.60
C THR A 401 -10.04 6.92 -1.98
N ALA A 402 -10.75 5.79 -2.12
CA ALA A 402 -11.40 5.37 -3.36
C ALA A 402 -12.48 6.37 -3.79
N LEU A 403 -13.39 6.78 -2.90
CA LEU A 403 -14.44 7.78 -3.20
C LEU A 403 -13.84 9.13 -3.61
N SER A 404 -12.80 9.59 -2.91
CA SER A 404 -12.09 10.83 -3.25
C SER A 404 -11.40 10.73 -4.62
N ARG A 405 -10.76 9.59 -4.90
CA ARG A 405 -10.11 9.29 -6.19
C ARG A 405 -11.13 9.24 -7.33
N LEU A 406 -12.24 8.53 -7.17
CA LEU A 406 -13.28 8.36 -8.20
C LEU A 406 -13.97 9.69 -8.55
N SER A 407 -14.30 10.51 -7.55
CA SER A 407 -14.88 11.84 -7.78
C SER A 407 -13.97 12.72 -8.66
N THR A 408 -12.66 12.65 -8.43
CA THR A 408 -11.65 13.42 -9.19
C THR A 408 -11.36 12.79 -10.56
N LYS A 409 -11.30 11.45 -10.64
CA LYS A 409 -11.09 10.69 -11.89
C LYS A 409 -12.15 11.05 -12.93
N TYR A 410 -13.42 11.05 -12.49
CA TYR A 410 -14.56 11.31 -13.38
C TYR A 410 -15.05 12.75 -13.40
N GLY A 411 -14.55 13.59 -12.49
CA GLY A 411 -15.01 14.98 -12.37
C GLY A 411 -16.50 15.08 -12.12
N THR A 412 -17.03 14.21 -11.25
CA THR A 412 -18.44 14.12 -10.89
C THR A 412 -18.58 13.89 -9.40
N ARG A 413 -19.69 14.38 -8.83
CA ARG A 413 -20.01 14.32 -7.40
C ARG A 413 -18.91 14.79 -6.43
N GLU A 414 -18.04 15.66 -6.93
CA GLU A 414 -16.91 16.19 -6.18
C GLU A 414 -17.34 17.05 -4.99
N TRP A 415 -18.52 17.65 -5.07
CA TRP A 415 -19.04 18.53 -4.03
C TRP A 415 -19.68 17.73 -2.90
N GLU A 416 -20.45 16.69 -3.24
CA GLU A 416 -21.09 15.75 -2.33
C GLU A 416 -20.03 14.99 -1.52
N VAL A 417 -19.01 14.45 -2.19
CA VAL A 417 -17.87 13.80 -1.50
C VAL A 417 -17.14 14.79 -0.58
N ASP A 418 -16.92 16.04 -1.02
CA ASP A 418 -16.33 17.08 -0.18
C ASP A 418 -17.22 17.43 1.03
N GLN A 419 -18.56 17.39 0.89
CA GLN A 419 -19.47 17.58 2.03
C GLN A 419 -19.36 16.41 3.01
N PHE A 420 -19.34 15.16 2.54
CA PHE A 420 -19.14 14.00 3.42
C PHE A 420 -17.84 14.11 4.23
N LEU A 421 -16.76 14.58 3.61
CA LEU A 421 -15.48 14.77 4.29
C LEU A 421 -15.51 15.94 5.29
N ARG A 422 -16.11 17.08 4.92
CA ARG A 422 -16.17 18.28 5.78
C ARG A 422 -17.08 18.12 6.99
N HIS A 423 -18.13 17.33 6.85
CA HIS A 423 -19.13 17.09 7.89
C HIS A 423 -18.88 15.80 8.68
N ASP A 424 -17.69 15.18 8.53
CA ASP A 424 -17.29 13.98 9.28
C ASP A 424 -18.28 12.81 9.10
N VAL A 425 -18.93 12.73 7.92
CA VAL A 425 -19.97 11.72 7.61
C VAL A 425 -19.35 10.33 7.47
N LEU A 426 -18.11 10.24 6.97
CA LEU A 426 -17.37 8.99 6.82
C LEU A 426 -16.67 8.63 8.13
N VAL A 427 -17.15 7.58 8.81
CA VAL A 427 -16.63 7.14 10.11
C VAL A 427 -15.79 5.87 9.96
N ASP A 428 -14.49 5.99 10.21
CA ASP A 428 -13.55 4.86 10.20
C ASP A 428 -13.60 4.07 11.51
N LEU A 429 -14.25 2.91 11.48
CA LEU A 429 -14.36 2.03 12.64
C LEU A 429 -13.03 1.40 13.06
N LEU A 430 -12.06 1.23 12.16
CA LEU A 430 -10.73 0.74 12.55
C LEU A 430 -10.07 1.73 13.51
N THR A 431 -10.19 3.03 13.24
CA THR A 431 -9.67 4.08 14.12
C THR A 431 -10.39 4.08 15.47
N VAL A 432 -11.73 3.95 15.48
CA VAL A 432 -12.53 3.83 16.72
C VAL A 432 -12.04 2.65 17.57
N VAL A 433 -11.83 1.47 16.95
CA VAL A 433 -11.38 0.25 17.63
C VAL A 433 -9.96 0.40 18.17
N ARG A 434 -9.00 0.84 17.36
CA ARG A 434 -7.58 0.97 17.74
C ARG A 434 -7.37 1.95 18.90
N GLN A 435 -8.12 3.05 18.90
CA GLN A 435 -8.03 4.06 19.95
C GLN A 435 -8.90 3.75 21.16
N GLY A 436 -9.99 2.98 20.98
CA GLY A 436 -10.94 2.64 22.04
C GLY A 436 -10.60 1.36 22.81
N PHE A 437 -9.77 0.47 22.24
CA PHE A 437 -9.52 -0.85 22.81
C PHE A 437 -8.07 -1.30 22.70
N VAL A 438 -7.68 -2.19 23.60
CA VAL A 438 -6.51 -3.06 23.47
C VAL A 438 -7.03 -4.47 23.29
N ILE A 439 -6.74 -5.11 22.16
CA ILE A 439 -7.28 -6.41 21.79
C ILE A 439 -6.09 -7.36 21.61
N GLY A 440 -6.16 -8.55 22.19
CA GLY A 440 -5.06 -9.51 22.21
C GLY A 440 -4.92 -10.32 20.92
N THR A 441 -5.25 -9.74 19.77
CA THR A 441 -5.05 -10.30 18.43
C THR A 441 -3.69 -9.85 17.87
N PRO A 442 -3.13 -10.58 16.88
CA PRO A 442 -1.88 -10.17 16.22
C PRO A 442 -2.06 -8.93 15.33
N SER A 443 -3.28 -8.69 14.85
CA SER A 443 -3.63 -7.55 14.03
C SER A 443 -5.04 -7.04 14.35
N TYR A 444 -5.39 -5.88 13.78
CA TYR A 444 -6.70 -5.25 13.90
C TYR A 444 -7.46 -5.32 12.58
N SER A 445 -7.28 -6.38 11.78
CA SER A 445 -8.13 -6.63 10.62
C SER A 445 -9.58 -6.83 11.06
N LEU A 446 -10.56 -6.57 10.18
CA LEU A 446 -11.97 -6.77 10.51
C LEU A 446 -12.22 -8.22 10.96
N LYS A 447 -11.62 -9.19 10.28
CA LYS A 447 -11.71 -10.62 10.60
C LYS A 447 -11.13 -10.98 11.96
N ASP A 448 -10.04 -10.34 12.38
CA ASP A 448 -9.48 -10.56 13.72
C ASP A 448 -10.46 -10.13 14.82
N ILE A 449 -11.13 -8.98 14.62
CA ILE A 449 -12.02 -8.40 15.62
C ILE A 449 -13.45 -8.95 15.61
N GLU A 450 -13.88 -9.61 14.54
CA GLU A 450 -15.21 -10.26 14.42
C GLU A 450 -15.54 -11.17 15.60
N HIS A 451 -14.54 -11.91 16.06
CA HIS A 451 -14.61 -12.80 17.21
C HIS A 451 -15.06 -12.11 18.52
N LEU A 452 -15.05 -10.78 18.59
CA LEU A 452 -15.52 -10.01 19.74
C LEU A 452 -17.05 -9.86 19.79
N TYR A 453 -17.71 -9.89 18.63
CA TYR A 453 -19.14 -9.59 18.50
C TYR A 453 -19.95 -10.64 17.74
N MET A 454 -19.28 -11.57 17.06
CA MET A 454 -19.93 -12.67 16.35
C MET A 454 -19.11 -13.98 16.45
N PRO A 455 -19.77 -15.15 16.26
CA PRO A 455 -19.07 -16.42 16.11
C PRO A 455 -18.15 -16.42 14.87
N PRO A 456 -17.10 -17.28 14.84
CA PRO A 456 -16.27 -17.44 13.65
C PRO A 456 -17.10 -17.80 12.42
N ARG A 457 -16.78 -17.20 11.27
CA ARG A 457 -17.38 -17.55 9.97
C ARG A 457 -16.94 -18.97 9.57
N ASP A 458 -17.82 -19.73 8.91
CA ASP A 458 -17.50 -21.07 8.36
C ASP A 458 -16.56 -21.01 7.13
N ALA A 459 -16.37 -19.85 6.53
CA ALA A 459 -15.57 -19.65 5.32
C ALA A 459 -14.08 -19.43 5.62
N GLU A 460 -13.22 -20.06 4.82
CA GLU A 460 -11.76 -19.85 4.84
C GLU A 460 -11.41 -18.36 4.78
N VAL A 461 -10.35 -17.99 5.50
CA VAL A 461 -9.84 -16.62 5.57
C VAL A 461 -9.42 -16.15 4.17
N SER A 462 -10.31 -15.45 3.46
CA SER A 462 -9.96 -14.75 2.22
C SER A 462 -9.23 -13.43 2.52
N SER A 463 -8.14 -13.12 1.85
CA SER A 463 -7.52 -11.79 1.92
C SER A 463 -8.22 -10.83 0.93
N ALA A 464 -7.96 -9.52 1.03
CA ALA A 464 -8.36 -8.58 -0.03
C ALA A 464 -7.78 -8.97 -1.41
N GLY A 465 -6.60 -9.62 -1.44
CA GLY A 465 -6.02 -10.18 -2.66
C GLY A 465 -6.81 -11.36 -3.24
N ALA A 466 -7.57 -12.08 -2.41
CA ALA A 466 -8.39 -13.20 -2.88
C ALA A 466 -9.58 -12.71 -3.74
N SER A 467 -10.18 -11.55 -3.44
CA SER A 467 -11.28 -11.01 -4.26
C SER A 467 -10.79 -10.62 -5.67
N VAL A 468 -9.56 -10.07 -5.77
CA VAL A 468 -8.88 -9.78 -7.05
C VAL A 468 -8.69 -11.05 -7.89
N VAL A 469 -8.26 -12.15 -7.26
CA VAL A 469 -8.07 -13.45 -7.91
C VAL A 469 -9.40 -14.04 -8.38
N GLU A 470 -10.44 -14.02 -7.55
CA GLU A 470 -11.77 -14.52 -7.92
C GLU A 470 -12.40 -13.68 -9.05
N TYR A 471 -12.26 -12.36 -9.00
CA TYR A 471 -12.69 -11.49 -10.10
C TYR A 471 -11.95 -11.82 -11.41
N GLN A 472 -10.66 -12.14 -11.33
CA GLN A 472 -9.94 -12.62 -12.50
C GLN A 472 -10.48 -13.95 -13.02
N LYS A 473 -10.78 -14.90 -12.14
CA LYS A 473 -11.37 -16.20 -12.54
C LYS A 473 -12.69 -15.98 -13.26
N TRP A 474 -13.49 -14.98 -12.88
CA TRP A 474 -14.69 -14.58 -13.61
C TRP A 474 -14.38 -14.00 -15.00
N ILE A 475 -13.39 -13.12 -15.13
CA ILE A 475 -12.95 -12.61 -16.45
C ILE A 475 -12.54 -13.77 -17.36
N ASP A 476 -11.74 -14.70 -16.84
CA ASP A 476 -11.21 -15.84 -17.59
C ASP A 476 -12.30 -16.86 -17.96
N SER A 477 -13.34 -17.00 -17.14
CA SER A 477 -14.43 -17.95 -17.37
C SER A 477 -15.40 -17.51 -18.47
N GLY A 478 -15.52 -16.19 -18.69
CA GLY A 478 -16.50 -15.61 -19.61
C GLY A 478 -17.95 -15.79 -19.14
N GLU A 479 -18.17 -16.00 -17.84
CA GLU A 479 -19.50 -15.99 -17.23
C GLU A 479 -20.20 -14.62 -17.44
N PRO A 480 -21.54 -14.55 -17.42
CA PRO A 480 -22.25 -13.28 -17.54
C PRO A 480 -21.79 -12.27 -16.48
N GLY A 481 -21.76 -10.98 -16.85
CA GLY A 481 -21.52 -9.86 -15.92
C GLY A 481 -22.73 -9.50 -15.06
N ASP A 482 -23.51 -10.51 -14.68
CA ASP A 482 -24.68 -10.39 -13.83
C ASP A 482 -24.54 -11.42 -12.71
N TRP A 483 -24.48 -10.95 -11.47
CA TRP A 483 -24.14 -11.81 -10.35
C TRP A 483 -25.18 -12.91 -10.14
N GLN A 484 -26.46 -12.68 -10.48
CA GLN A 484 -27.52 -13.70 -10.40
C GLN A 484 -27.27 -14.91 -11.30
N HIS A 485 -26.43 -14.78 -12.33
CA HIS A 485 -26.13 -15.83 -13.30
C HIS A 485 -24.65 -16.23 -13.33
N SER A 486 -23.83 -15.69 -12.42
CA SER A 486 -22.43 -16.05 -12.24
C SER A 486 -22.20 -16.50 -10.79
N ALA A 487 -21.73 -17.74 -10.64
CA ALA A 487 -21.43 -18.29 -9.32
C ALA A 487 -20.25 -17.53 -8.67
N ILE A 488 -19.28 -17.12 -9.49
CA ILE A 488 -18.10 -16.38 -9.03
C ILE A 488 -18.50 -14.98 -8.56
N LEU A 489 -19.27 -14.22 -9.37
CA LEU A 489 -19.75 -12.89 -8.96
C LEU A 489 -20.71 -12.98 -7.76
N THR A 490 -21.54 -14.02 -7.65
CA THR A 490 -22.33 -14.28 -6.43
C THR A 490 -21.43 -14.45 -5.21
N GLY A 491 -20.32 -15.20 -5.33
CA GLY A 491 -19.33 -15.36 -4.28
C GLY A 491 -18.73 -14.03 -3.84
N LEU A 492 -18.28 -13.21 -4.80
CA LEU A 492 -17.75 -11.86 -4.55
C LEU A 492 -18.79 -10.94 -3.90
N ARG A 493 -20.04 -10.99 -4.36
CA ARG A 493 -21.15 -10.23 -3.77
C ARG A 493 -21.38 -10.59 -2.31
N ASN A 494 -21.38 -11.89 -2.01
CA ASN A 494 -21.60 -12.38 -0.65
C ASN A 494 -20.44 -12.00 0.26
N TYR A 495 -19.20 -12.07 -0.24
CA TYR A 495 -18.02 -11.63 0.50
C TYR A 495 -18.11 -10.16 0.91
N ASN A 496 -18.35 -9.26 -0.05
CA ASN A 496 -18.49 -7.84 0.21
C ASN A 496 -19.72 -7.51 1.08
N ARG A 497 -20.82 -8.26 0.93
CA ARG A 497 -21.98 -8.18 1.83
C ARG A 497 -21.60 -8.55 3.26
N ASP A 498 -20.88 -9.66 3.46
CA ASP A 498 -20.51 -10.12 4.79
C ASP A 498 -19.65 -9.06 5.50
N ASP A 499 -18.78 -8.35 4.77
CA ASP A 499 -17.95 -7.27 5.32
C ASP A 499 -18.77 -6.01 5.64
N CYS A 500 -19.76 -5.64 4.82
CA CYS A 500 -20.73 -4.59 5.14
C CYS A 500 -21.58 -4.95 6.38
N ASP A 501 -22.10 -6.19 6.43
CA ASP A 501 -22.93 -6.70 7.52
C ASP A 501 -22.11 -6.84 8.82
N SER A 502 -20.83 -7.21 8.73
CA SER A 502 -19.88 -7.26 9.85
C SER A 502 -19.56 -5.86 10.37
N THR A 503 -19.37 -4.87 9.49
CA THR A 503 -19.20 -3.46 9.86
C THR A 503 -20.42 -2.92 10.61
N ALA A 504 -21.64 -3.30 10.20
CA ALA A 504 -22.87 -2.97 10.93
C ALA A 504 -22.92 -3.57 12.33
N GLN A 505 -22.57 -4.85 12.46
CA GLN A 505 -22.52 -5.55 13.75
C GLN A 505 -21.44 -4.97 14.67
N LEU A 506 -20.28 -4.63 14.12
CA LEU A 506 -19.21 -3.95 14.86
C LEU A 506 -19.69 -2.60 15.39
N ALA A 507 -20.34 -1.77 14.57
CA ALA A 507 -20.85 -0.47 15.01
C ALA A 507 -21.88 -0.63 16.14
N ALA A 508 -22.78 -1.62 16.04
CA ALA A 508 -23.73 -1.94 17.10
C ALA A 508 -23.01 -2.34 18.40
N TRP A 509 -22.03 -3.25 18.32
CA TRP A 509 -21.21 -3.65 19.46
C TRP A 509 -20.47 -2.47 20.08
N LEU A 510 -19.86 -1.60 19.28
CA LEU A 510 -19.16 -0.40 19.75
C LEU A 510 -20.09 0.58 20.48
N ARG A 511 -21.32 0.77 19.97
CA ARG A 511 -22.34 1.63 20.60
C ARG A 511 -22.76 1.09 21.97
N GLU A 512 -22.92 -0.22 22.10
CA GLU A 512 -23.19 -0.80 23.42
C GLU A 512 -22.03 -0.54 24.40
N ARG A 513 -20.78 -0.74 23.96
CA ARG A 513 -19.60 -0.47 24.80
C ARG A 513 -19.47 1.01 25.15
N GLN A 514 -19.83 1.91 24.23
CA GLN A 514 -19.88 3.37 24.43
C GLN A 514 -20.93 3.73 25.50
N ALA A 515 -22.14 3.16 25.40
CA ALA A 515 -23.22 3.39 26.35
C ALA A 515 -22.91 2.84 27.75
N GLU A 516 -22.35 1.63 27.85
CA GLU A 516 -21.92 1.03 29.12
C GLU A 516 -20.85 1.86 29.83
N ALA A 517 -19.97 2.51 29.05
CA ALA A 517 -18.93 3.38 29.57
C ALA A 517 -19.43 4.79 29.93
N GLY A 518 -20.61 5.18 29.48
CA GLY A 518 -21.09 6.57 29.58
C GLY A 518 -20.23 7.56 28.79
N ILE A 519 -19.57 7.11 27.72
CA ILE A 519 -18.73 7.96 26.87
C ILE A 519 -19.63 8.72 25.89
N ALA A 520 -19.56 10.05 25.91
CA ALA A 520 -20.28 10.88 24.96
C ALA A 520 -19.53 10.99 23.64
N TRP A 521 -20.27 11.07 22.52
CA TRP A 521 -19.72 11.46 21.24
C TRP A 521 -19.22 12.90 21.27
N ILE A 522 -18.06 13.13 20.65
CA ILE A 522 -17.46 14.45 20.48
C ILE A 522 -17.27 14.70 18.98
N PRO A 523 -18.12 15.52 18.35
CA PRO A 523 -18.02 15.80 16.91
C PRO A 523 -16.71 16.50 16.56
N LEU A 524 -16.16 16.25 15.36
CA LEU A 524 -15.03 17.04 14.85
C LEU A 524 -15.42 18.48 14.56
N VAL A 525 -16.61 18.63 14.00
CA VAL A 525 -17.21 19.89 13.58
C VAL A 525 -18.63 19.89 14.10
N GLU A 526 -19.10 21.00 14.67
CA GLU A 526 -20.52 21.12 15.03
C GLU A 526 -21.39 20.78 13.82
N ILE A 527 -22.38 19.90 13.99
CA ILE A 527 -23.37 19.62 12.95
C ILE A 527 -24.06 20.95 12.63
N ALA A 528 -23.69 21.57 11.51
CA ALA A 528 -24.39 22.75 11.01
C ALA A 528 -25.78 22.33 10.51
N ASP A 529 -26.77 23.23 10.65
CA ASP A 529 -28.07 23.11 9.95
C ASP A 529 -27.82 23.08 8.44
N ALA A 530 -27.62 21.89 7.87
CA ALA A 530 -27.19 21.73 6.49
C ALA A 530 -28.37 21.42 5.58
N THR A 531 -29.15 22.43 5.21
CA THR A 531 -29.74 22.46 3.86
C THR A 531 -28.75 23.17 2.95
N ILE A 532 -27.63 22.50 2.63
CA ILE A 532 -26.66 23.05 1.70
C ILE A 532 -27.08 22.57 0.32
N THR A 533 -27.72 23.45 -0.44
CA THR A 533 -27.89 23.25 -1.88
C THR A 533 -27.04 24.30 -2.60
N ARG A 534 -26.24 23.83 -3.54
CA ARG A 534 -25.40 24.69 -4.38
C ARG A 534 -25.60 24.29 -5.82
N GLU A 535 -25.85 25.27 -6.68
CA GLU A 535 -25.83 25.02 -8.12
C GLU A 535 -24.39 24.80 -8.59
N PRO A 536 -24.14 23.80 -9.46
CA PRO A 536 -22.85 23.64 -10.11
C PRO A 536 -22.47 24.92 -10.86
N THR A 537 -21.20 25.29 -10.81
CA THR A 537 -20.69 26.40 -11.61
C THR A 537 -20.69 26.03 -13.09
N GLU A 538 -20.58 27.05 -13.96
CA GLU A 538 -20.43 26.82 -15.39
C GLU A 538 -19.17 25.99 -15.69
N ALA A 539 -18.07 26.26 -15.00
CA ALA A 539 -16.80 25.53 -15.16
C ALA A 539 -16.95 24.05 -14.79
N GLU A 540 -17.62 23.73 -13.66
CA GLU A 540 -17.93 22.35 -13.27
C GLU A 540 -18.80 21.66 -14.32
N THR A 541 -19.86 22.33 -14.76
CA THR A 541 -20.79 21.77 -15.76
C THR A 541 -20.06 21.42 -17.06
N VAL A 542 -19.23 22.34 -17.56
CA VAL A 542 -18.46 22.12 -18.79
C VAL A 542 -17.38 21.05 -18.58
N ALA A 543 -16.71 21.04 -17.43
CA ALA A 543 -15.71 20.03 -17.10
C ALA A 543 -16.31 18.62 -17.09
N THR A 544 -17.45 18.42 -16.42
CA THR A 544 -18.16 17.14 -16.41
C THR A 544 -18.57 16.71 -17.81
N ALA A 545 -19.12 17.63 -18.63
CA ALA A 545 -19.52 17.32 -20.00
C ALA A 545 -18.32 16.90 -20.88
N LEU A 546 -17.17 17.56 -20.75
CA LEU A 546 -15.94 17.20 -21.47
C LEU A 546 -15.40 15.82 -21.05
N LEU A 547 -15.48 15.50 -19.75
CA LEU A 547 -15.06 14.20 -19.23
C LEU A 547 -16.03 13.08 -19.65
N GLU A 548 -17.31 13.37 -19.77
CA GLU A 548 -18.30 12.44 -20.31
C GLU A 548 -18.10 12.20 -21.82
N GLU A 549 -17.84 13.26 -22.60
CA GLU A 549 -17.44 13.14 -24.00
C GLU A 549 -16.17 12.29 -24.14
N ALA A 550 -15.17 12.52 -23.29
CA ALA A 550 -13.94 11.73 -23.28
C ALA A 550 -14.19 10.23 -23.07
N LEU A 551 -15.11 9.86 -22.17
CA LEU A 551 -15.45 8.45 -21.92
C LEU A 551 -16.15 7.78 -23.10
N ALA A 552 -16.85 8.55 -23.93
CA ALA A 552 -17.49 8.05 -25.15
C ALA A 552 -16.51 7.89 -26.32
N LEU A 553 -15.30 8.47 -26.22
CA LEU A 553 -14.28 8.41 -27.26
C LEU A 553 -13.41 7.14 -27.13
N PRO A 554 -12.86 6.63 -28.25
CA PRO A 554 -11.98 5.46 -28.22
C PRO A 554 -10.80 5.67 -27.26
N ASP A 555 -10.50 4.64 -26.48
CA ASP A 555 -9.36 4.68 -25.56
C ASP A 555 -8.05 4.94 -26.31
N GLY A 556 -7.20 5.76 -25.71
CA GLY A 556 -5.93 6.19 -26.31
C GLY A 556 -6.03 7.15 -27.52
N SER A 557 -7.23 7.60 -27.92
CA SER A 557 -7.36 8.61 -29.00
C SER A 557 -6.87 10.00 -28.58
N ASP A 558 -6.40 10.78 -29.54
CA ASP A 558 -5.97 12.16 -29.30
C ASP A 558 -7.15 13.06 -28.89
N GLU A 559 -8.34 12.81 -29.46
CA GLU A 559 -9.57 13.49 -29.10
C GLU A 559 -9.91 13.25 -27.63
N ARG A 560 -9.87 11.99 -27.17
CA ARG A 560 -10.12 11.64 -25.77
C ARG A 560 -9.14 12.36 -24.85
N ARG A 561 -7.83 12.32 -25.16
CA ARG A 561 -6.80 13.02 -24.38
C ARG A 561 -7.06 14.53 -24.29
N ARG A 562 -7.45 15.17 -25.40
CA ARG A 562 -7.75 16.61 -25.41
C ARG A 562 -8.98 16.94 -24.57
N ALA A 563 -10.06 16.17 -24.71
CA ALA A 563 -11.28 16.36 -23.92
C ALA A 563 -11.01 16.18 -22.41
N GLN A 564 -10.29 15.11 -22.03
CA GLN A 564 -9.86 14.88 -20.64
C GLN A 564 -9.02 16.03 -20.09
N MET A 565 -7.99 16.44 -20.84
CA MET A 565 -7.09 17.51 -20.42
C MET A 565 -7.86 18.83 -20.22
N LEU A 566 -8.75 19.19 -21.14
CA LEU A 566 -9.56 20.40 -21.02
C LEU A 566 -10.51 20.33 -19.82
N GLY A 567 -11.19 19.19 -19.62
CA GLY A 567 -12.05 18.97 -18.46
C GLY A 567 -11.29 19.03 -17.13
N TRP A 568 -10.06 18.51 -17.09
CA TRP A 568 -9.21 18.60 -15.91
C TRP A 568 -8.68 20.01 -15.64
N LEU A 569 -8.31 20.76 -16.68
CA LEU A 569 -7.76 22.11 -16.56
C LEU A 569 -8.78 23.12 -16.02
N LEU A 570 -10.07 22.96 -16.35
CA LEU A 570 -11.12 23.89 -15.89
C LEU A 570 -11.25 23.96 -14.37
N GLU A 571 -11.10 22.81 -13.69
CA GLU A 571 -11.19 22.72 -12.22
C GLU A 571 -9.82 22.55 -11.54
N PHE A 572 -8.71 22.74 -12.29
CA PHE A 572 -7.35 22.45 -11.81
C PHE A 572 -7.04 23.15 -10.48
N HIS A 573 -7.19 24.48 -10.40
CA HIS A 573 -6.83 25.23 -9.19
C HIS A 573 -7.60 24.78 -7.96
N ARG A 574 -8.89 24.50 -8.12
CA ARG A 574 -9.73 24.02 -7.02
C ARG A 574 -9.37 22.61 -6.59
N ARG A 575 -9.07 21.73 -7.55
CA ARG A 575 -8.63 20.35 -7.27
C ARG A 575 -7.25 20.31 -6.61
N ASP A 576 -6.34 21.20 -7.00
CA ASP A 576 -4.99 21.30 -6.43
C ASP A 576 -4.99 21.70 -4.94
N GLU A 577 -6.03 22.39 -4.48
CA GLU A 577 -6.21 22.73 -3.06
C GLU A 577 -6.71 21.55 -2.19
N LYS A 578 -7.37 20.54 -2.79
CA LYS A 578 -8.03 19.45 -2.04
C LYS A 578 -7.06 18.52 -1.29
N PRO A 579 -5.93 18.05 -1.88
CA PRO A 579 -5.03 17.12 -1.19
C PRO A 579 -4.52 17.62 0.14
N MET A 580 -4.33 18.94 0.29
CA MET A 580 -3.91 19.54 1.56
C MET A 580 -4.97 19.32 2.65
N TRP A 581 -6.24 19.60 2.33
CA TRP A 581 -7.35 19.38 3.25
C TRP A 581 -7.58 17.90 3.57
N TRP A 582 -7.47 17.03 2.58
CA TRP A 582 -7.60 15.58 2.81
C TRP A 582 -6.51 15.06 3.76
N ARG A 583 -5.26 15.48 3.58
CA ARG A 583 -4.16 15.15 4.51
C ARG A 583 -4.37 15.73 5.90
N TYR A 584 -4.94 16.93 6.00
CA TYR A 584 -5.27 17.52 7.29
C TYR A 584 -6.27 16.64 8.06
N PHE A 585 -7.38 16.25 7.43
CA PHE A 585 -8.37 15.37 8.07
C PHE A 585 -7.85 13.96 8.34
N GLU A 586 -6.98 13.43 7.48
CA GLU A 586 -6.31 12.15 7.73
C GLU A 586 -5.42 12.20 8.98
N ARG A 587 -4.60 13.26 9.12
CA ARG A 587 -3.68 13.42 10.26
C ARG A 587 -4.40 13.64 11.58
N LEU A 588 -5.59 14.25 11.57
CA LEU A 588 -6.43 14.36 12.76
C LEU A 588 -6.85 13.01 13.35
N MET A 589 -6.85 11.96 12.53
CA MET A 589 -7.22 10.61 12.95
C MET A 589 -6.00 9.75 13.32
N MET A 590 -4.78 10.24 13.07
CA MET A 590 -3.54 9.52 13.36
C MET A 590 -3.19 9.53 14.85
N GLU A 591 -2.62 8.43 15.32
CA GLU A 591 -2.04 8.35 16.66
C GLU A 591 -0.73 9.14 16.75
N GLU A 592 -0.34 9.52 17.97
CA GLU A 592 0.87 10.32 18.21
C GLU A 592 2.12 9.73 17.55
N GLN A 593 2.36 8.42 17.66
CA GLN A 593 3.53 7.80 17.04
C GLN A 593 3.45 7.83 15.50
N GLN A 594 2.25 7.71 14.92
CA GLN A 594 2.08 7.83 13.46
C GLN A 594 2.40 9.26 13.00
N LEU A 595 2.04 10.27 13.79
CA LEU A 595 2.43 11.67 13.55
C LEU A 595 3.93 11.91 13.74
N VAL A 596 4.58 11.17 14.65
CA VAL A 596 6.05 11.21 14.82
C VAL A 596 6.75 10.60 13.60
N ASP A 597 6.21 9.52 13.04
CA ASP A 597 6.79 8.80 11.91
C ASP A 597 6.45 9.45 10.54
N ASP A 598 5.43 10.31 10.46
CA ASP A 598 5.15 11.14 9.28
C ASP A 598 6.19 12.27 9.16
N LEU A 599 7.06 12.18 8.15
CA LEU A 599 8.12 13.16 7.86
C LEU A 599 7.60 14.58 7.63
N ASP A 600 6.34 14.74 7.25
CA ASP A 600 5.71 16.04 7.01
C ASP A 600 5.02 16.58 8.29
N CYS A 601 5.18 15.92 9.45
CA CYS A 601 4.61 16.29 10.75
C CYS A 601 5.66 16.42 11.85
N LEU A 602 5.28 17.05 12.97
CA LEU A 602 5.96 16.97 14.26
C LEU A 602 4.98 16.41 15.30
N GLY A 603 5.28 15.23 15.83
CA GLY A 603 4.47 14.58 16.87
C GLY A 603 5.07 14.78 18.27
N GLY A 604 4.33 14.43 19.32
CA GLY A 604 4.85 14.49 20.69
C GLY A 604 5.15 15.90 21.22
N LEU A 605 4.45 16.91 20.72
CA LEU A 605 4.69 18.31 21.07
C LEU A 605 4.38 18.57 22.55
N THR A 606 5.37 18.99 23.32
CA THR A 606 5.18 19.41 24.72
C THR A 606 5.16 20.92 24.82
N ARG A 607 4.12 21.49 25.43
CA ARG A 607 4.05 22.92 25.76
C ARG A 607 5.23 23.30 26.67
N THR A 608 5.95 24.36 26.33
CA THR A 608 7.01 24.91 27.21
C THR A 608 6.42 25.87 28.25
N ASP A 609 7.19 26.19 29.28
CA ASP A 609 6.83 27.20 30.30
C ASP A 609 6.82 28.64 29.75
N THR A 610 7.22 28.84 28.48
CA THR A 610 7.23 30.14 27.82
C THR A 610 5.81 30.69 27.72
N PRO A 611 5.53 31.88 28.28
CA PRO A 611 4.18 32.43 28.31
C PRO A 611 3.66 32.71 26.89
N PRO A 612 2.34 32.61 26.65
CA PRO A 612 1.75 32.96 25.36
C PRO A 612 2.12 34.39 24.94
N ARG A 613 2.56 34.57 23.69
CA ARG A 613 2.97 35.88 23.16
C ARG A 613 2.00 36.37 22.08
N PRO A 614 1.67 37.67 22.00
CA PRO A 614 0.84 38.18 20.92
C PRO A 614 1.60 38.12 19.58
N ILE A 615 0.96 37.57 18.55
CA ILE A 615 1.41 37.57 17.17
C ILE A 615 0.31 38.20 16.31
N ARG A 616 0.42 39.50 16.02
CA ARG A 616 -0.62 40.29 15.34
C ARG A 616 -1.99 40.16 16.06
N LYS A 617 -2.94 39.44 15.45
CA LYS A 617 -4.29 39.20 15.99
C LYS A 617 -4.44 37.82 16.66
N SER A 618 -3.35 37.06 16.76
CA SER A 618 -3.33 35.69 17.27
C SER A 618 -2.44 35.56 18.51
N THR A 619 -2.58 34.44 19.21
CA THR A 619 -1.74 34.08 20.36
C THR A 619 -0.72 33.02 19.94
N GLY A 620 0.56 33.33 20.08
CA GLY A 620 1.67 32.42 19.82
C GLY A 620 2.03 31.59 21.05
N LEU A 621 2.13 30.29 20.84
CA LEU A 621 2.49 29.28 21.83
C LEU A 621 3.79 28.57 21.38
N GLU A 622 4.83 28.56 22.22
CA GLU A 622 6.06 27.76 22.03
C GLU A 622 5.98 26.31 22.56
N TYR A 623 6.24 25.33 21.69
CA TYR A 623 6.31 23.90 22.02
C TYR A 623 7.73 23.36 21.79
N ARG A 624 8.06 22.23 22.43
CA ARG A 624 9.26 21.43 22.17
C ARG A 624 8.89 20.04 21.67
N PHE A 625 9.80 19.41 20.93
CA PHE A 625 9.64 18.05 20.39
C PHE A 625 10.98 17.31 20.49
N ASP A 626 10.99 16.01 20.17
CA ASP A 626 12.22 15.20 20.17
C ASP A 626 13.14 15.64 19.01
N PRO A 627 14.34 16.20 19.28
CA PRO A 627 15.27 16.59 18.22
C PRO A 627 15.79 15.41 17.38
N GLY A 628 15.57 14.17 17.83
CA GLY A 628 15.87 12.95 17.08
C GLY A 628 14.76 12.50 16.12
N GLN A 629 13.62 13.20 16.05
CA GLN A 629 12.56 12.90 15.09
C GLN A 629 13.03 13.24 13.66
N ASP A 630 12.89 12.30 12.72
CA ASP A 630 13.09 12.56 11.29
C ASP A 630 11.97 13.46 10.77
N THR A 631 12.32 14.59 10.15
CA THR A 631 11.34 15.53 9.60
C THR A 631 11.87 16.26 8.36
N ARG A 632 10.96 16.58 7.44
CA ARG A 632 11.20 17.48 6.30
C ARG A 632 10.94 18.95 6.64
N LEU A 633 10.39 19.22 7.82
CA LEU A 633 10.15 20.59 8.26
C LEU A 633 11.48 21.27 8.60
N HIS A 634 11.58 22.55 8.27
CA HIS A 634 12.78 23.35 8.48
C HIS A 634 12.45 24.59 9.29
N VAL A 635 13.47 25.26 9.82
CA VAL A 635 13.29 26.54 10.51
C VAL A 635 12.63 27.54 9.56
N GLY A 636 11.46 28.05 9.95
CA GLY A 636 10.67 28.98 9.15
C GLY A 636 9.57 28.34 8.29
N SER A 637 9.39 27.00 8.34
CA SER A 637 8.22 26.34 7.76
C SER A 637 6.92 26.84 8.40
N ASP A 638 5.90 27.07 7.57
CA ASP A 638 4.53 27.30 8.03
C ASP A 638 3.87 25.96 8.35
N CYS A 639 3.20 25.86 9.50
CA CYS A 639 2.56 24.64 9.97
C CYS A 639 1.12 24.91 10.41
N VAL A 640 0.26 23.91 10.27
CA VAL A 640 -1.09 23.89 10.86
C VAL A 640 -1.02 23.10 12.16
N VAL A 641 -1.57 23.65 13.23
CA VAL A 641 -1.69 22.96 14.51
C VAL A 641 -3.05 22.28 14.53
N THR A 642 -3.07 20.96 14.64
CA THR A 642 -4.27 20.19 14.98
C THR A 642 -4.50 20.30 16.48
N THR A 643 -5.57 20.96 16.90
CA THR A 643 -5.95 21.12 18.32
C THR A 643 -7.07 20.18 18.70
#